data_AF-A0A970YQJ7-F1
#
_entry.id   AF-A0A970YQJ7-F1
#
_cell.length_a   1.000
_cell.length_b   1.000
_cell.length_c   1.000
_cell.angle_alpha   90.00
_cell.angle_beta   90.00
_cell.angle_gamma   90.00
#
_symmetry.space_group_name_H-M   'P 1'
#
loop_
_entity.id
_entity.type
_entity.pdbx_description
1 polymer ?
#
loop_
_entity_poly.entity_id
_entity_poly.type
_entity_poly.pdbx_seq_one_letter_code
_entity_poly.pdbx_strand_id
1 'polypeptide(L)'
;MESLFLQILNMSITASYVILFVIVVRLLLKKAPKIFSYALWSVVFFRLICPFSFESIFSLIRINPQTVPHTIINAQAPQIQSGVAVIDQIANNTLNQSVPMPVPGASENPIQIWVAAAEVAWVLGILILLIYSVFTAIKLHNKLRSATPKSTELAIENAFEIQGIKTPFVFGIFSPKIYLPAGLSEKERTYIIKHEQTHIRRFDHIIKPFAFFVLCIHWFNPLAWIAFFLMSEDMELSCDESVIRQMGSEIKKDYSTSLLSLSTGRRIIGGCPLAFGENNTKGRIVNILNYKKPAFWVVVVAIIAVAAIGVGLMTNPRGEQLTEQDYAEQFVREQLAAYKDATWANFENVESEIITFERLDRFEDIIDDAVEIWHIEYRWKPEDIREEALGNVKVVDGWIVEDDDMGFSALVFSYKNSKPQYLGRLFTNDGLNGNGDTVAGRETLLRSFMEQQRLIPPETYASDHIVVKFPLSTGETSQLFLSQPITQGSSGIWCVERWMDGNGTVYYNIPPTNVRISEYYVDLQKQCDEGENPSLLDPLQVALEFINGEGGLGQRVSADELEVKYSATVEDFLETPESHYIGYISNFTMDQSSMPYFHFDQIEWLSLEDEERLKELNIDSDDLPNGFYIYNPENYPMYQQVSEHTEYNIIYDFTPGDLDIMHKSVTLEEFVEYLEQLGDSTSLFRLVTKDGYVQSITEQYVP
;
A
#
# COMPACT_ATOMS: atom_id res chain seq x y z
N MET A 1 -0.75 -11.61 -11.86
CA MET A 1 0.07 -12.73 -11.38
C MET A 1 0.68 -12.38 -10.03
N GLU A 2 1.09 -11.13 -9.83
CA GLU A 2 1.51 -10.57 -8.54
C GLU A 2 0.55 -10.88 -7.38
N SER A 3 -0.76 -10.74 -7.59
CA SER A 3 -1.77 -11.11 -6.59
C SER A 3 -1.70 -12.59 -6.17
N LEU A 4 -1.45 -13.50 -7.11
CA LEU A 4 -1.26 -14.92 -6.83
C LEU A 4 0.05 -15.17 -6.07
N PHE A 5 1.14 -14.49 -6.43
CA PHE A 5 2.41 -14.60 -5.72
C PHE A 5 2.27 -14.15 -4.26
N LEU A 6 1.66 -12.99 -4.02
CA LEU A 6 1.39 -12.48 -2.67
C LEU A 6 0.46 -13.40 -1.88
N GLN A 7 -0.51 -14.03 -2.54
CA GLN A 7 -1.38 -15.03 -1.91
C GLN A 7 -0.57 -16.25 -1.45
N ILE A 8 0.29 -16.80 -2.33
CA ILE A 8 1.17 -17.94 -2.00
C ILE A 8 2.17 -17.57 -0.90
N LEU A 9 2.69 -16.34 -0.91
CA LEU A 9 3.56 -15.82 0.13
C LEU A 9 2.87 -15.82 1.51
N ASN A 10 1.67 -15.25 1.59
CA ASN A 10 0.87 -15.24 2.82
C ASN A 10 0.50 -16.66 3.30
N MET A 11 0.16 -17.56 2.37
CA MET A 11 -0.08 -18.97 2.68
C MET A 11 1.17 -19.64 3.25
N SER A 12 2.34 -19.34 2.70
CA SER A 12 3.63 -19.88 3.15
C SER A 12 4.02 -19.35 4.54
N ILE A 13 3.76 -18.06 4.82
CA ILE A 13 3.96 -17.45 6.15
C ILE A 13 3.04 -18.12 7.17
N THR A 14 1.75 -18.22 6.88
CA THR A 14 0.78 -18.87 7.78
C THR A 14 1.14 -20.34 8.02
N ALA A 15 1.50 -21.08 6.97
CA ALA A 15 1.92 -22.48 7.09
C ALA A 15 3.22 -22.65 7.88
N SER A 16 4.11 -21.66 7.90
CA SER A 16 5.35 -21.69 8.69
C SER A 16 5.08 -21.80 10.19
N TYR A 17 4.10 -21.06 10.69
CA TYR A 17 3.66 -21.17 12.09
C TYR A 17 3.07 -22.55 12.39
N VAL A 18 2.27 -23.09 11.46
CA VAL A 18 1.70 -24.44 11.57
C VAL A 18 2.81 -25.50 11.57
N ILE A 19 3.83 -25.37 10.72
CA ILE A 19 4.98 -26.27 10.66
C ILE A 19 5.72 -26.27 11.99
N LEU A 20 6.04 -25.09 12.54
CA LEU A 20 6.70 -24.97 13.84
C LEU A 20 5.87 -25.63 14.95
N PHE A 21 4.56 -25.40 14.97
CA PHE A 21 3.66 -26.04 15.93
C PHE A 21 3.64 -27.56 15.79
N VAL A 22 3.53 -28.09 14.56
CA VAL A 22 3.57 -29.53 14.29
C VAL A 22 4.90 -30.14 14.72
N ILE A 23 6.02 -29.45 14.49
CA ILE A 23 7.35 -29.88 14.97
C ILE A 23 7.36 -30.00 16.49
N VAL A 24 6.80 -29.03 17.22
CA VAL A 24 6.71 -29.08 18.69
C VAL A 24 5.81 -30.22 19.15
N VAL A 25 4.62 -30.37 18.57
CA VAL A 25 3.69 -31.47 18.90
C VAL A 25 4.33 -32.84 18.62
N ARG A 26 5.10 -32.97 17.54
CA ARG A 26 5.85 -34.19 17.22
C ARG A 26 6.83 -34.58 18.34
N LEU A 27 7.42 -33.61 19.05
CA LEU A 27 8.28 -33.88 20.20
C LEU A 27 7.50 -34.44 21.39
N LEU A 28 6.24 -34.05 21.57
CA LEU A 28 5.35 -34.56 22.61
C LEU A 28 4.81 -35.96 22.26
N LEU A 29 4.59 -36.24 20.97
CA LEU A 29 4.12 -37.53 20.46
C LEU A 29 5.23 -38.60 20.33
N LYS A 30 6.41 -38.40 20.94
CA LYS A 30 7.53 -39.37 20.84
C LYS A 30 7.17 -40.80 21.25
N LYS A 31 6.22 -40.97 22.18
CA LYS A 31 5.75 -42.28 22.69
C LYS A 31 4.53 -42.84 21.95
N ALA A 32 3.89 -42.04 21.10
CA ALA A 32 2.73 -42.46 20.31
C ALA A 32 3.18 -43.12 18.99
N PRO A 33 2.32 -43.95 18.36
CA PRO A 33 2.56 -44.48 17.03
C PRO A 33 2.84 -43.37 16.01
N LYS A 34 3.83 -43.56 15.14
CA LYS A 34 4.31 -42.54 14.20
C LYS A 34 3.31 -42.19 13.10
N ILE A 35 2.27 -43.02 12.93
CA ILE A 35 1.14 -42.68 12.07
C ILE A 35 0.45 -41.36 12.48
N PHE A 36 0.44 -41.00 13.77
CA PHE A 36 -0.14 -39.74 14.23
C PHE A 36 0.74 -38.54 13.87
N SER A 37 2.05 -38.66 14.03
CA SER A 37 3.00 -37.65 13.57
C SER A 37 2.93 -37.48 12.04
N TYR A 38 2.84 -38.58 11.30
CA TYR A 38 2.66 -38.55 9.86
C TYR A 38 1.33 -37.88 9.45
N ALA A 39 0.24 -38.20 10.15
CA ALA A 39 -1.08 -37.62 9.87
C ALA A 39 -1.13 -36.11 10.13
N LEU A 40 -0.41 -35.58 11.12
CA LEU A 40 -0.37 -34.14 11.41
C LEU A 40 0.18 -33.31 10.24
N TRP A 41 1.06 -33.88 9.42
CA TRP A 41 1.57 -33.19 8.23
C TRP A 41 0.48 -32.92 7.18
N SER A 42 -0.65 -33.64 7.19
CA SER A 42 -1.79 -33.32 6.32
C SER A 42 -2.36 -31.92 6.58
N VAL A 43 -2.28 -31.43 7.81
CA VAL A 43 -2.70 -30.07 8.19
C VAL A 43 -1.77 -29.02 7.55
N VAL A 44 -0.47 -29.30 7.55
CA VAL A 44 0.54 -28.47 6.87
C VAL A 44 0.28 -28.45 5.37
N PHE A 45 0.02 -29.60 4.74
CA PHE A 45 -0.33 -29.65 3.32
C PHE A 45 -1.59 -28.87 3.00
N PHE A 46 -2.63 -29.01 3.82
CA PHE A 46 -3.86 -28.26 3.64
C PHE A 46 -3.57 -26.76 3.63
N ARG A 47 -2.77 -26.26 4.59
CA ARG A 47 -2.42 -24.83 4.68
C ARG A 47 -1.52 -24.32 3.55
N LEU A 48 -0.66 -25.18 2.99
CA LEU A 48 0.18 -24.83 1.85
C LEU A 48 -0.57 -24.84 0.50
N ILE A 49 -1.71 -25.53 0.40
CA ILE A 49 -2.42 -25.73 -0.87
C ILE A 49 -3.75 -24.98 -0.91
N CYS A 50 -4.48 -24.94 0.22
CA CYS A 50 -5.82 -24.39 0.28
C CYS A 50 -5.76 -22.87 0.50
N PRO A 51 -6.17 -22.06 -0.50
CA PRO A 51 -6.26 -20.61 -0.31
C PRO A 51 -7.45 -20.20 0.56
N PHE A 52 -8.42 -21.10 0.74
CA PHE A 52 -9.58 -20.87 1.59
C PHE A 52 -9.21 -21.08 3.05
N SER A 53 -9.58 -20.11 3.87
CA SER A 53 -9.46 -20.19 5.32
C SER A 53 -10.85 -20.08 5.95
N PHE A 54 -11.07 -20.86 7.00
CA PHE A 54 -12.32 -20.86 7.75
C PHE A 54 -12.11 -20.12 9.06
N GLU A 55 -12.90 -19.09 9.34
CA GLU A 55 -12.83 -18.36 10.62
C GLU A 55 -13.40 -19.21 11.76
N SER A 56 -12.70 -19.25 12.91
CA SER A 56 -13.16 -19.97 14.09
C SER A 56 -12.62 -19.37 15.38
N ILE A 57 -13.41 -19.46 16.45
CA ILE A 57 -13.00 -19.16 17.82
C ILE A 57 -11.96 -20.16 18.36
N PHE A 58 -11.83 -21.32 17.71
CA PHE A 58 -10.90 -22.38 18.09
C PHE A 58 -9.54 -22.26 17.38
N SER A 59 -9.28 -21.16 16.67
CA SER A 59 -7.97 -20.95 16.02
C SER A 59 -6.86 -20.93 17.06
N LEU A 60 -5.88 -21.81 16.89
CA LEU A 60 -4.68 -21.86 17.72
C LEU A 60 -3.63 -20.83 17.29
N ILE A 61 -3.80 -20.24 16.11
CA ILE A 61 -2.91 -19.21 15.56
C ILE A 61 -3.68 -17.89 15.52
N ARG A 62 -3.24 -16.89 16.31
CA ARG A 62 -3.76 -15.52 16.29
C ARG A 62 -2.82 -14.62 15.49
N ILE A 63 -2.74 -14.86 14.19
CA ILE A 63 -1.88 -14.11 13.27
C ILE A 63 -2.75 -13.68 12.10
N ASN A 64 -2.56 -12.47 11.62
CA ASN A 64 -3.27 -11.95 10.46
C ASN A 64 -2.90 -12.79 9.22
N PRO A 65 -3.88 -13.48 8.58
CA PRO A 65 -3.62 -14.32 7.42
C PRO A 65 -3.21 -13.52 6.17
N GLN A 66 -3.44 -12.20 6.17
CA GLN A 66 -2.97 -11.26 5.15
C GLN A 66 -1.84 -10.40 5.73
N THR A 67 -0.76 -11.06 6.17
CA THR A 67 0.42 -10.38 6.73
C THR A 67 1.01 -9.36 5.76
N VAL A 68 1.06 -9.70 4.47
CA VAL A 68 1.43 -8.79 3.38
C VAL A 68 0.16 -8.45 2.60
N PRO A 69 -0.39 -7.23 2.71
CA PRO A 69 -1.63 -6.88 2.03
C PRO A 69 -1.43 -6.81 0.51
N HIS A 70 -2.44 -7.17 -0.27
CA HIS A 70 -2.38 -7.08 -1.74
C HIS A 70 -2.26 -5.63 -2.24
N THR A 71 -2.72 -4.67 -1.43
CA THR A 71 -2.62 -3.24 -1.70
C THR A 71 -1.22 -2.68 -1.46
N ILE A 72 -0.28 -3.46 -0.91
CA ILE A 72 1.09 -3.00 -0.63
C ILE A 72 1.80 -2.45 -1.87
N ILE A 73 1.44 -2.95 -3.06
CA ILE A 73 2.01 -2.54 -4.35
C ILE A 73 1.65 -1.08 -4.69
N ASN A 74 0.49 -0.62 -4.22
CA ASN A 74 -0.07 0.70 -4.52
C ASN A 74 -0.02 1.64 -3.31
N ALA A 75 0.46 1.16 -2.15
CA ALA A 75 0.50 1.95 -0.93
C ALA A 75 1.62 3.00 -1.00
N GLN A 76 1.30 4.24 -0.62
CA GLN A 76 2.27 5.33 -0.49
C GLN A 76 3.30 5.04 0.61
N ALA A 77 2.86 4.41 1.71
CA ALA A 77 3.70 3.85 2.75
C ALA A 77 3.39 2.35 2.89
N PRO A 78 4.22 1.45 2.32
CA PRO A 78 3.95 0.02 2.40
C PRO A 78 4.08 -0.44 3.86
N GLN A 79 3.07 -1.11 4.38
CA GLN A 79 3.06 -1.66 5.74
C GLN A 79 2.72 -3.14 5.75
N ILE A 80 3.42 -3.88 6.59
CA ILE A 80 3.21 -5.29 6.91
C ILE A 80 2.46 -5.36 8.24
N GLN A 81 1.41 -6.18 8.29
CA GLN A 81 0.53 -6.34 9.44
C GLN A 81 0.34 -7.82 9.75
N SER A 82 1.25 -8.39 10.52
CA SER A 82 1.18 -9.78 11.01
C SER A 82 0.17 -9.95 12.16
N GLY A 83 -0.27 -8.86 12.80
CA GLY A 83 -1.11 -8.92 14.00
C GLY A 83 -0.32 -9.17 15.29
N VAL A 84 1.01 -9.06 15.22
CA VAL A 84 1.92 -9.15 16.36
C VAL A 84 2.81 -7.90 16.35
N ALA A 85 2.53 -6.95 17.25
CA ALA A 85 3.15 -5.61 17.24
C ALA A 85 4.68 -5.61 17.15
N VAL A 86 5.35 -6.54 17.85
CA VAL A 86 6.81 -6.66 17.82
C VAL A 86 7.33 -7.08 16.44
N ILE A 87 6.61 -7.98 15.75
CA ILE A 87 6.97 -8.42 14.40
C ILE A 87 6.69 -7.28 13.41
N ASP A 88 5.58 -6.59 13.57
CA ASP A 88 5.16 -5.49 12.69
C ASP A 88 6.17 -4.34 12.75
N GLN A 89 6.61 -3.96 13.96
CA GLN A 89 7.62 -2.92 14.13
C GLN A 89 8.96 -3.28 13.44
N ILE A 90 9.47 -4.50 13.64
CA ILE A 90 10.73 -4.94 13.02
C ILE A 90 10.60 -5.01 11.50
N ALA A 91 9.49 -5.56 11.01
CA ALA A 91 9.23 -5.72 9.58
C ALA A 91 9.11 -4.36 8.89
N ASN A 92 8.31 -3.44 9.45
CA ASN A 92 8.09 -2.11 8.88
C ASN A 92 9.34 -1.23 8.96
N ASN A 93 10.12 -1.30 10.06
CA ASN A 93 11.40 -0.61 10.15
C ASN A 93 12.39 -1.08 9.07
N THR A 94 12.48 -2.40 8.85
CA THR A 94 13.35 -2.96 7.81
C THR A 94 12.89 -2.57 6.41
N LEU A 95 11.57 -2.60 6.18
CA LEU A 95 10.96 -2.22 4.90
C LEU A 95 11.25 -0.75 4.57
N ASN A 96 11.02 0.14 5.53
CA ASN A 96 11.27 1.59 5.39
C ASN A 96 12.77 1.92 5.18
N GLN A 97 13.68 1.08 5.67
CA GLN A 97 15.12 1.25 5.46
C GLN A 97 15.61 0.70 4.10
N SER A 98 14.92 -0.28 3.54
CA SER A 98 15.37 -1.03 2.36
C SER A 98 14.66 -0.66 1.07
N VAL A 99 13.47 -0.08 1.17
CA VAL A 99 12.69 0.40 0.03
C VAL A 99 12.77 1.92 0.02
N PRO A 100 13.36 2.54 -1.04
CA PRO A 100 13.37 3.99 -1.17
C PRO A 100 11.94 4.54 -1.13
N MET A 101 11.74 5.68 -0.46
CA MET A 101 10.44 6.35 -0.47
C MET A 101 10.05 6.69 -1.91
N PRO A 102 8.75 6.56 -2.29
CA PRO A 102 8.29 6.96 -3.61
C PRO A 102 8.63 8.43 -3.87
N VAL A 103 9.35 8.71 -4.96
CA VAL A 103 9.63 10.08 -5.39
C VAL A 103 8.39 10.60 -6.11
N PRO A 104 7.83 11.78 -5.75
CA PRO A 104 6.73 12.39 -6.49
C PRO A 104 7.09 12.53 -7.98
N GLY A 105 6.22 12.05 -8.87
CA GLY A 105 6.44 12.09 -10.33
C GLY A 105 7.11 10.86 -10.95
N ALA A 106 7.58 9.89 -10.16
CA ALA A 106 8.05 8.62 -10.70
C ALA A 106 6.87 7.72 -11.12
N SER A 107 6.94 7.13 -12.32
CA SER A 107 5.84 6.35 -12.91
C SER A 107 5.56 5.00 -12.25
N GLU A 108 6.46 4.50 -11.38
CA GLU A 108 6.32 3.19 -10.72
C GLU A 108 6.74 3.23 -9.25
N ASN A 109 5.97 2.56 -8.38
CA ASN A 109 6.27 2.45 -6.95
C ASN A 109 7.49 1.52 -6.75
N PRO A 110 8.54 1.90 -6.00
CA PRO A 110 9.72 1.04 -5.78
C PRO A 110 9.38 -0.38 -5.28
N ILE A 111 8.34 -0.53 -4.45
CA ILE A 111 7.90 -1.84 -3.95
C ILE A 111 7.34 -2.74 -5.07
N GLN A 112 6.72 -2.16 -6.10
CA GLN A 112 6.19 -2.88 -7.25
C GLN A 112 7.30 -3.59 -8.01
N ILE A 113 8.42 -2.90 -8.23
CA ILE A 113 9.60 -3.45 -8.91
C ILE A 113 10.16 -4.66 -8.14
N TRP A 114 10.24 -4.55 -6.81
CA TRP A 114 10.72 -5.66 -5.96
C TRP A 114 9.75 -6.85 -5.96
N VAL A 115 8.45 -6.60 -5.89
CA VAL A 115 7.42 -7.65 -5.95
C VAL A 115 7.46 -8.36 -7.31
N ALA A 116 7.56 -7.61 -8.41
CA ALA A 116 7.68 -8.17 -9.76
C ALA A 116 8.97 -8.99 -9.93
N ALA A 117 10.11 -8.50 -9.44
CA ALA A 117 11.37 -9.25 -9.45
C ALA A 117 11.28 -10.55 -8.63
N ALA A 118 10.63 -10.51 -7.47
CA ALA A 118 10.40 -11.67 -6.63
C ALA A 118 9.48 -12.70 -7.30
N GLU A 119 8.43 -12.26 -8.01
CA GLU A 119 7.56 -13.12 -8.80
C GLU A 119 8.35 -13.90 -9.86
N VAL A 120 9.19 -13.19 -10.64
CA VAL A 120 10.01 -13.81 -11.69
C VAL A 120 10.97 -14.85 -11.09
N ALA A 121 11.65 -14.50 -10.00
CA ALA A 121 12.54 -15.42 -9.29
C ALA A 121 11.78 -16.65 -8.77
N TRP A 122 10.56 -16.46 -8.26
CA TRP A 122 9.70 -17.53 -7.78
C TRP A 122 9.33 -18.53 -8.88
N VAL A 123 8.88 -18.05 -10.05
CA VAL A 123 8.52 -18.90 -11.20
C VAL A 123 9.74 -19.65 -11.73
N LEU A 124 10.89 -18.99 -11.84
CA LEU A 124 12.14 -19.63 -12.27
C LEU A 124 12.57 -20.75 -11.31
N GLY A 125 12.47 -20.52 -10.00
CA GLY A 125 12.76 -21.53 -8.99
C GLY A 125 11.86 -22.77 -9.11
N ILE A 126 10.55 -22.58 -9.33
CA ILE A 126 9.61 -23.68 -9.59
C ILE A 126 10.04 -24.47 -10.83
N LEU A 127 10.31 -23.79 -11.94
CA LEU A 127 10.70 -24.43 -13.21
C LEU A 127 11.97 -25.27 -13.06
N ILE A 128 13.00 -24.72 -12.43
CA ILE A 128 14.29 -25.42 -12.22
C ILE A 128 14.08 -26.70 -11.41
N LEU A 129 13.34 -26.63 -10.30
CA LEU A 129 13.08 -27.79 -9.44
C LEU A 129 12.23 -28.85 -10.12
N LEU A 130 11.19 -28.44 -10.86
CA LEU A 130 10.33 -29.36 -11.60
C LEU A 130 11.10 -30.05 -12.73
N ILE A 131 11.86 -29.30 -13.54
CA ILE A 131 12.69 -29.87 -14.62
C ILE A 131 13.69 -30.87 -14.05
N TYR A 132 14.37 -30.52 -12.95
CA TYR A 132 15.29 -31.43 -12.26
C TYR A 132 14.60 -32.72 -11.80
N SER A 133 13.40 -32.60 -11.23
CA SER A 133 12.62 -33.74 -10.72
C SER A 133 12.14 -34.67 -11.84
N VAL A 134 11.68 -34.11 -12.97
CA VAL A 134 11.25 -34.87 -14.14
C VAL A 134 12.45 -35.55 -14.79
N PHE A 135 13.57 -34.85 -14.94
CA PHE A 135 14.79 -35.42 -15.51
C PHE A 135 15.32 -36.59 -14.68
N THR A 136 15.37 -36.45 -13.36
CA THR A 136 15.79 -37.54 -12.45
C THR A 136 14.83 -38.73 -12.48
N ALA A 137 13.52 -38.48 -12.54
CA ALA A 137 12.51 -39.54 -12.69
C ALA A 137 12.62 -40.29 -14.03
N ILE A 138 12.82 -39.57 -15.15
CA ILE A 138 13.03 -40.16 -16.48
C ILE A 138 14.31 -41.00 -16.50
N LYS A 139 15.41 -40.49 -15.94
CA LYS A 139 16.68 -41.23 -15.85
C LYS A 139 16.51 -42.53 -15.08
N LEU A 140 15.76 -42.51 -13.97
CA LEU A 140 15.44 -43.70 -13.18
C LEU A 140 14.54 -44.66 -13.97
N HIS A 141 13.49 -44.15 -14.62
CA HIS A 141 12.59 -44.96 -15.45
C HIS A 141 13.34 -45.67 -16.59
N ASN A 142 14.22 -44.96 -17.30
CA ASN A 142 15.02 -45.54 -18.39
C ASN A 142 15.97 -46.62 -17.88
N LYS A 143 16.61 -46.40 -16.71
CA LYS A 143 17.46 -47.41 -16.07
C LYS A 143 16.66 -48.67 -15.69
N LEU A 144 15.45 -48.49 -15.13
CA LEU A 144 14.57 -49.60 -14.78
C LEU A 144 14.06 -50.35 -16.00
N ARG A 145 13.64 -49.66 -17.06
CA ARG A 145 13.19 -50.26 -18.33
C ARG A 145 14.28 -51.10 -18.98
N SER A 146 15.54 -50.69 -18.87
CA SER A 146 16.69 -51.47 -19.36
C SER A 146 17.00 -52.70 -18.49
N ALA A 147 16.57 -52.72 -17.23
CA ALA A 147 16.84 -53.78 -16.26
C ALA A 147 15.69 -54.80 -16.11
N THR A 148 14.45 -54.42 -16.44
CA THR A 148 13.26 -55.30 -16.39
C THR A 148 13.34 -56.58 -17.22
N PRO A 149 14.01 -56.66 -18.39
CA PRO A 149 14.19 -57.93 -19.09
C PRO A 149 15.12 -58.93 -18.37
N LYS A 150 15.86 -58.48 -17.35
CA LYS A 150 16.82 -59.28 -16.56
C LYS A 150 16.35 -59.54 -15.13
N SER A 151 15.08 -59.24 -14.83
CA SER A 151 14.52 -59.42 -13.49
C SER A 151 13.79 -60.74 -13.34
N THR A 152 13.90 -61.35 -12.16
CA THR A 152 13.09 -62.52 -11.79
C THR A 152 11.77 -62.03 -11.19
N GLU A 153 10.65 -62.38 -11.82
CA GLU A 153 9.32 -62.16 -11.24
C GLU A 153 9.11 -63.12 -10.07
N LEU A 154 8.58 -62.60 -8.97
CA LEU A 154 8.33 -63.40 -7.78
C LEU A 154 6.91 -63.96 -7.77
N ALA A 155 6.72 -65.04 -7.02
CA ALA A 155 5.40 -65.62 -6.75
C ALA A 155 4.43 -64.67 -6.01
N ILE A 156 4.89 -63.47 -5.63
CA ILE A 156 4.11 -62.42 -4.98
C ILE A 156 3.85 -61.34 -6.03
N GLU A 157 2.57 -61.03 -6.29
CA GLU A 157 2.13 -60.09 -7.32
C GLU A 157 2.90 -58.75 -7.26
N ASN A 158 3.37 -58.30 -8.43
CA ASN A 158 4.03 -57.00 -8.64
C ASN A 158 5.39 -56.77 -7.95
N ALA A 159 6.12 -57.84 -7.58
CA ALA A 159 7.48 -57.75 -7.04
C ALA A 159 8.56 -58.34 -7.97
N PHE A 160 9.59 -57.54 -8.28
CA PHE A 160 10.67 -57.87 -9.21
C PHE A 160 12.03 -57.84 -8.53
N GLU A 161 12.84 -58.87 -8.73
CA GLU A 161 14.24 -58.91 -8.29
C GLU A 161 15.16 -58.36 -9.40
N ILE A 162 15.90 -57.28 -9.13
CA ILE A 162 16.79 -56.65 -10.12
C ILE A 162 18.25 -56.74 -9.65
N GLN A 163 19.14 -57.19 -10.54
CA GLN A 163 20.58 -57.13 -10.31
C GLN A 163 21.09 -55.70 -10.45
N GLY A 164 21.87 -55.23 -9.45
CA GLY A 164 22.52 -53.92 -9.48
C GLY A 164 21.74 -52.77 -8.83
N ILE A 165 20.55 -53.03 -8.26
CA ILE A 165 19.93 -52.12 -7.29
C ILE A 165 20.39 -52.49 -5.88
N LYS A 166 20.62 -51.46 -5.04
CA LYS A 166 21.18 -51.63 -3.70
C LYS A 166 20.14 -51.53 -2.58
N THR A 167 18.97 -50.97 -2.89
CA THR A 167 17.89 -50.76 -1.92
C THR A 167 16.57 -51.18 -2.55
N PRO A 168 15.64 -51.73 -1.75
CA PRO A 168 14.27 -51.93 -2.19
C PRO A 168 13.57 -50.57 -2.35
N PHE A 169 12.65 -50.47 -3.32
CA PHE A 169 11.78 -49.30 -3.48
C PHE A 169 10.55 -49.61 -4.33
N VAL A 170 9.51 -48.80 -4.17
CA VAL A 170 8.34 -48.76 -5.06
C VAL A 170 8.53 -47.70 -6.15
N PHE A 171 8.20 -48.03 -7.39
CA PHE A 171 8.17 -47.06 -8.49
C PHE A 171 6.98 -47.28 -9.43
N GLY A 172 6.36 -46.17 -9.86
CA GLY A 172 5.19 -46.13 -10.75
C GLY A 172 3.99 -45.40 -10.12
N ILE A 173 3.29 -44.57 -10.91
CA ILE A 173 2.12 -43.78 -10.46
C ILE A 173 0.82 -44.59 -10.60
N PHE A 174 0.54 -45.13 -11.78
CA PHE A 174 -0.72 -45.86 -12.06
C PHE A 174 -0.64 -47.37 -11.82
N SER A 175 0.57 -47.94 -11.82
CA SER A 175 0.84 -49.36 -11.57
C SER A 175 2.13 -49.48 -10.74
N PRO A 176 2.07 -49.22 -9.42
CA PRO A 176 3.24 -49.25 -8.57
C PRO A 176 3.82 -50.66 -8.53
N LYS A 177 5.10 -50.80 -8.87
CA LYS A 177 5.85 -52.07 -8.84
C LYS A 177 6.88 -52.03 -7.73
N ILE A 178 7.05 -53.15 -7.04
CA ILE A 178 8.04 -53.33 -5.98
C ILE A 178 9.33 -53.85 -6.63
N TYR A 179 10.45 -53.16 -6.40
CA TYR A 179 11.77 -53.55 -6.90
C TYR A 179 12.66 -53.94 -5.73
N LEU A 180 13.25 -55.14 -5.79
CA LEU A 180 14.07 -55.72 -4.71
C LEU A 180 15.51 -56.02 -5.18
N PRO A 181 16.53 -55.79 -4.33
CA PRO A 181 17.89 -56.18 -4.64
C PRO A 181 18.03 -57.71 -4.68
N ALA A 182 18.95 -58.18 -5.53
CA ALA A 182 19.23 -59.60 -5.63
C ALA A 182 19.97 -60.15 -4.40
N GLY A 183 19.67 -61.38 -3.99
CA GLY A 183 20.42 -62.09 -2.93
C GLY A 183 19.89 -61.90 -1.50
N LEU A 184 18.63 -61.49 -1.33
CA LEU A 184 17.95 -61.45 -0.03
C LEU A 184 17.52 -62.86 0.41
N SER A 185 17.65 -63.17 1.71
CA SER A 185 17.06 -64.39 2.28
C SER A 185 15.52 -64.33 2.25
N GLU A 186 14.85 -65.48 2.32
CA GLU A 186 13.39 -65.57 2.29
C GLU A 186 12.71 -64.75 3.42
N LYS A 187 13.31 -64.76 4.61
CA LYS A 187 12.84 -63.97 5.76
C LYS A 187 13.01 -62.47 5.52
N GLU A 188 14.18 -62.03 5.06
CA GLU A 188 14.45 -60.62 4.72
C GLU A 188 13.48 -60.11 3.67
N ARG A 189 13.25 -60.93 2.63
CA ARG A 189 12.33 -60.63 1.54
C ARG A 189 10.91 -60.41 2.05
N THR A 190 10.47 -61.23 3.01
CA THR A 190 9.13 -61.12 3.60
C THR A 190 8.94 -59.81 4.35
N TYR A 191 9.92 -59.40 5.17
CA TYR A 191 9.85 -58.14 5.92
C TYR A 191 9.81 -56.92 4.98
N ILE A 192 10.69 -56.92 3.98
CA ILE A 192 10.83 -55.82 3.02
C ILE A 192 9.58 -55.72 2.14
N ILE A 193 9.05 -56.84 1.62
CA ILE A 193 7.82 -56.80 0.81
C ILE A 193 6.66 -56.24 1.63
N LYS A 194 6.53 -56.60 2.91
CA LYS A 194 5.49 -56.03 3.79
C LYS A 194 5.65 -54.53 4.02
N HIS A 195 6.89 -54.03 4.09
CA HIS A 195 7.20 -52.59 4.14
C HIS A 195 6.72 -51.89 2.86
N GLU A 196 7.17 -52.35 1.70
CA GLU A 196 6.82 -51.74 0.41
C GLU A 196 5.32 -51.84 0.08
N GLN A 197 4.67 -52.96 0.44
CA GLN A 197 3.21 -53.10 0.35
C GLN A 197 2.47 -52.07 1.22
N THR A 198 3.05 -51.68 2.36
CA THR A 198 2.46 -50.63 3.21
C THR A 198 2.48 -49.28 2.49
N HIS A 199 3.56 -48.93 1.78
CA HIS A 199 3.63 -47.73 0.94
C HIS A 199 2.60 -47.73 -0.19
N ILE A 200 2.41 -48.88 -0.86
CA ILE A 200 1.40 -49.00 -1.93
C ILE A 200 -0.01 -48.82 -1.34
N ARG A 201 -0.33 -49.53 -0.25
CA ARG A 201 -1.65 -49.47 0.39
C ARG A 201 -2.02 -48.07 0.90
N ARG A 202 -1.03 -47.29 1.33
CA ARG A 202 -1.21 -45.92 1.83
C ARG A 202 -1.06 -44.85 0.76
N PHE A 203 -0.81 -45.23 -0.50
CA PHE A 203 -0.54 -44.31 -1.60
C PHE A 203 0.67 -43.39 -1.38
N ASP A 204 1.65 -43.82 -0.58
CA ASP A 204 2.85 -43.02 -0.26
C ASP A 204 3.69 -42.71 -1.53
N HIS A 205 3.61 -43.58 -2.54
CA HIS A 205 4.20 -43.38 -3.87
C HIS A 205 3.57 -42.22 -4.66
N ILE A 206 2.38 -41.74 -4.27
CA ILE A 206 1.72 -40.53 -4.82
C ILE A 206 1.90 -39.35 -3.87
N ILE A 207 1.72 -39.58 -2.56
CA ILE A 207 1.83 -38.55 -1.53
C ILE A 207 3.21 -37.89 -1.55
N LYS A 208 4.30 -38.66 -1.66
CA LYS A 208 5.66 -38.10 -1.62
C LYS A 208 5.99 -37.22 -2.85
N PRO A 209 5.72 -37.63 -4.10
CA PRO A 209 5.84 -36.74 -5.25
C PRO A 209 4.93 -35.52 -5.19
N PHE A 210 3.69 -35.67 -4.73
CA PHE A 210 2.77 -34.56 -4.58
C PHE A 210 3.25 -33.56 -3.51
N ALA A 211 3.73 -34.06 -2.38
CA ALA A 211 4.36 -33.25 -1.33
C ALA A 211 5.58 -32.48 -1.85
N PHE A 212 6.39 -33.11 -2.71
CA PHE A 212 7.51 -32.46 -3.35
C PHE A 212 7.07 -31.38 -4.35
N PHE A 213 5.97 -31.60 -5.09
CA PHE A 213 5.39 -30.58 -5.95
C PHE A 213 4.93 -29.35 -5.15
N VAL A 214 4.26 -29.56 -4.01
CA VAL A 214 3.89 -28.47 -3.09
C VAL A 214 5.13 -27.75 -2.55
N LEU A 215 6.17 -28.49 -2.20
CA LEU A 215 7.47 -27.92 -1.81
C LEU A 215 8.09 -27.09 -2.94
N CYS A 216 7.95 -27.49 -4.21
CA CYS A 216 8.43 -26.69 -5.34
C CYS A 216 7.70 -25.34 -5.41
N ILE A 217 6.39 -25.29 -5.15
CA ILE A 217 5.65 -24.01 -5.12
C ILE A 217 6.15 -23.12 -3.98
N HIS A 218 6.46 -23.72 -2.83
CA HIS A 218 6.89 -23.03 -1.61
C HIS A 218 8.41 -23.08 -1.38
N TRP A 219 9.20 -23.20 -2.45
CA TRP A 219 10.62 -23.53 -2.35
C TRP A 219 11.44 -22.48 -1.59
N PHE A 220 10.99 -21.22 -1.59
CA PHE A 220 11.62 -20.12 -0.86
C PHE A 220 11.48 -20.26 0.66
N ASN A 221 10.56 -21.10 1.14
CA ASN A 221 10.31 -21.29 2.56
C ASN A 221 11.20 -22.42 3.14
N PRO A 222 12.21 -22.10 3.98
CA PRO A 222 13.10 -23.12 4.56
C PRO A 222 12.36 -24.10 5.48
N LEU A 223 11.27 -23.68 6.12
CA LEU A 223 10.46 -24.55 6.99
C LEU A 223 9.67 -25.57 6.17
N ALA A 224 9.27 -25.25 4.93
CA ALA A 224 8.63 -26.22 4.04
C ALA A 224 9.60 -27.37 3.67
N TRP A 225 10.89 -27.07 3.46
CA TRP A 225 11.92 -28.10 3.26
C TRP A 225 12.05 -29.00 4.49
N ILE A 226 12.15 -28.40 5.67
CA ILE A 226 12.23 -29.14 6.94
C ILE A 226 11.00 -30.03 7.11
N ALA A 227 9.80 -29.49 6.86
CA ALA A 227 8.54 -30.22 6.92
C ALA A 227 8.55 -31.44 5.97
N PHE A 228 8.99 -31.26 4.73
CA PHE A 228 9.09 -32.36 3.76
C PHE A 228 10.04 -33.48 4.22
N PHE A 229 11.21 -33.12 4.78
CA PHE A 229 12.15 -34.11 5.31
C PHE A 229 11.62 -34.84 6.55
N LEU A 230 10.99 -34.12 7.48
CA LEU A 230 10.42 -34.70 8.70
C LEU A 230 9.19 -35.56 8.40
N MET A 231 8.33 -35.14 7.48
CA MET A 231 7.20 -35.94 6.99
C MET A 231 7.71 -37.23 6.35
N SER A 232 8.73 -37.15 5.49
CA SER A 232 9.32 -38.33 4.85
C SER A 232 9.89 -39.30 5.88
N GLU A 233 10.53 -38.79 6.94
CA GLU A 233 11.01 -39.62 8.06
C GLU A 233 9.84 -40.28 8.82
N ASP A 234 8.81 -39.53 9.18
CA ASP A 234 7.65 -40.04 9.90
C ASP A 234 6.87 -41.11 9.10
N MET A 235 6.83 -40.95 7.76
CA MET A 235 6.27 -41.91 6.83
C MET A 235 7.00 -43.27 6.90
N GLU A 236 8.34 -43.26 6.80
CA GLU A 236 9.16 -44.50 6.89
C GLU A 236 9.02 -45.17 8.26
N LEU A 237 9.11 -44.39 9.34
CA LEU A 237 8.94 -44.90 10.70
C LEU A 237 7.56 -45.53 10.90
N SER A 238 6.51 -44.95 10.32
CA SER A 238 5.15 -45.50 10.39
C SER A 238 4.99 -46.80 9.60
N CYS A 239 5.70 -46.96 8.49
CA CYS A 239 5.74 -48.20 7.73
C CYS A 239 6.47 -49.30 8.52
N ASP A 240 7.61 -48.99 9.12
CA ASP A 240 8.34 -49.92 10.01
C ASP A 240 7.45 -50.44 11.15
N GLU A 241 6.72 -49.53 11.80
CA GLU A 241 5.76 -49.88 12.87
C GLU A 241 4.62 -50.78 12.37
N SER A 242 4.15 -50.55 11.15
CA SER A 242 3.12 -51.39 10.51
C SER A 242 3.61 -52.82 10.30
N VAL A 243 4.88 -53.01 9.90
CA VAL A 243 5.50 -54.32 9.74
C VAL A 243 5.58 -55.05 11.09
N ILE A 244 6.11 -54.40 12.13
CA ILE A 244 6.20 -54.98 13.48
C ILE A 244 4.81 -55.31 14.05
N ARG A 245 3.80 -54.48 13.77
CA ARG A 245 2.42 -54.73 14.21
C ARG A 245 1.81 -55.97 13.54
N GLN A 246 2.10 -56.19 12.26
CA GLN A 246 1.57 -57.32 11.48
C GLN A 246 2.29 -58.64 11.76
N MET A 247 3.61 -58.59 11.98
CA MET A 247 4.46 -59.79 12.07
C MET A 247 4.90 -60.15 13.49
N GLY A 248 4.62 -59.30 14.48
CA GLY A 248 4.95 -59.53 15.88
C GLY A 248 6.28 -58.92 16.33
N SER A 249 6.50 -58.86 17.64
CA SER A 249 7.70 -58.21 18.21
C SER A 249 8.97 -59.06 18.14
N GLU A 250 8.85 -60.35 17.84
CA GLU A 250 9.98 -61.29 17.79
C GLU A 250 10.92 -60.99 16.62
N ILE A 251 10.39 -60.39 15.54
CA ILE A 251 11.16 -60.10 14.32
C ILE A 251 11.99 -58.81 14.40
N LYS A 252 11.88 -58.01 15.47
CA LYS A 252 12.51 -56.69 15.57
C LYS A 252 14.03 -56.71 15.35
N LYS A 253 14.71 -57.70 15.94
CA LYS A 253 16.16 -57.83 15.86
C LYS A 253 16.59 -58.19 14.45
N ASP A 254 16.01 -59.26 13.90
CA ASP A 254 16.30 -59.74 12.55
C ASP A 254 16.01 -58.66 11.50
N TYR A 255 14.84 -58.01 11.59
CA TYR A 255 14.46 -56.92 10.69
C TYR A 255 15.40 -55.71 10.78
N SER A 256 15.78 -55.29 12.00
CA SER A 256 16.75 -54.20 12.19
C SER A 256 18.12 -54.55 11.60
N THR A 257 18.55 -55.81 11.72
CA THR A 257 19.80 -56.30 11.12
C THR A 257 19.72 -56.28 9.59
N SER A 258 18.57 -56.64 9.00
CA SER A 258 18.34 -56.53 7.55
C SER A 258 18.38 -55.09 7.05
N LEU A 259 17.79 -54.15 7.78
CA LEU A 259 17.88 -52.72 7.44
C LEU A 259 19.33 -52.22 7.53
N LEU A 260 20.08 -52.67 8.55
CA LEU A 260 21.49 -52.31 8.71
C LEU A 260 22.35 -52.88 7.56
N SER A 261 22.17 -54.15 7.17
CA SER A 261 22.93 -54.79 6.09
C SER A 261 22.66 -54.14 4.73
N LEU A 262 21.42 -53.74 4.46
CA LEU A 262 21.06 -52.97 3.27
C LEU A 262 21.69 -51.55 3.26
N SER A 263 21.99 -51.01 4.44
CA SER A 263 22.52 -49.66 4.59
C SER A 263 24.05 -49.57 4.50
N THR A 264 24.77 -50.62 4.90
CA THR A 264 26.25 -50.64 4.98
C THR A 264 26.95 -50.76 3.62
N GLY A 265 26.23 -51.00 2.51
CA GLY A 265 26.77 -51.06 1.13
C GLY A 265 26.95 -49.71 0.40
N ARG A 266 27.03 -48.57 1.10
CA ARG A 266 26.90 -47.21 0.53
C ARG A 266 28.22 -46.42 0.40
N ARG A 267 28.40 -45.79 -0.77
CA ARG A 267 28.86 -44.41 -0.93
C ARG A 267 27.64 -43.57 -1.31
N ILE A 268 27.43 -42.46 -0.60
CA ILE A 268 26.29 -41.55 -0.76
C ILE A 268 26.42 -40.84 -2.11
N ILE A 269 25.45 -41.02 -3.01
CA ILE A 269 25.24 -40.12 -4.14
C ILE A 269 23.89 -39.44 -3.86
N GLY A 270 23.96 -38.25 -3.29
CA GLY A 270 22.80 -37.39 -3.05
C GLY A 270 22.22 -36.88 -4.36
N GLY A 271 20.90 -36.67 -4.39
CA GLY A 271 20.27 -35.87 -5.45
C GLY A 271 18.87 -36.28 -5.92
N CYS A 272 18.23 -37.34 -5.43
CA CYS A 272 16.84 -37.63 -5.84
C CYS A 272 15.88 -37.57 -4.64
N PRO A 273 15.18 -36.45 -4.41
CA PRO A 273 14.16 -36.32 -3.36
C PRO A 273 13.00 -37.31 -3.52
N LEU A 274 12.77 -37.78 -4.75
CA LEU A 274 11.67 -38.66 -5.13
C LEU A 274 11.99 -40.16 -4.98
N ALA A 275 13.26 -40.55 -4.83
CA ALA A 275 13.64 -41.94 -4.65
C ALA A 275 13.54 -42.35 -3.17
N PHE A 276 12.87 -43.47 -2.89
CA PHE A 276 12.92 -44.16 -1.60
C PHE A 276 14.34 -44.73 -1.41
N GLY A 277 15.25 -43.93 -0.86
CA GLY A 277 16.65 -44.28 -0.64
C GLY A 277 17.28 -43.37 0.42
N GLU A 278 17.24 -43.81 1.67
CA GLU A 278 17.22 -42.98 2.89
C GLU A 278 18.53 -42.34 3.38
N ASN A 279 18.38 -41.30 4.22
CA ASN A 279 19.45 -40.67 5.00
C ASN A 279 19.40 -40.93 6.54
N ASN A 280 18.44 -41.70 7.10
CA ASN A 280 18.32 -41.90 8.56
C ASN A 280 18.07 -43.35 9.04
N THR A 281 18.94 -44.28 8.65
CA THR A 281 18.83 -45.71 9.00
C THR A 281 18.99 -45.97 10.50
N LYS A 282 19.78 -45.14 11.18
CA LYS A 282 19.93 -45.17 12.65
C LYS A 282 18.61 -44.88 13.37
N GLY A 283 17.89 -43.84 12.94
CA GLY A 283 16.60 -43.45 13.54
C GLY A 283 15.56 -44.56 13.45
N ARG A 284 15.46 -45.21 12.28
CA ARG A 284 14.55 -46.35 12.04
C ARG A 284 14.81 -47.53 12.97
N ILE A 285 16.08 -47.98 13.07
CA ILE A 285 16.47 -49.09 13.94
C ILE A 285 16.12 -48.78 15.40
N VAL A 286 16.42 -47.57 15.88
CA VAL A 286 16.09 -47.15 17.26
C VAL A 286 14.58 -47.16 17.50
N ASN A 287 13.77 -46.73 16.52
CA ASN A 287 12.31 -46.75 16.63
C ASN A 287 11.75 -48.18 16.67
N ILE A 288 12.21 -49.06 15.77
CA ILE A 288 11.79 -50.47 15.69
C ILE A 288 12.06 -51.20 17.02
N LEU A 289 13.27 -51.04 17.56
CA LEU A 289 13.67 -51.70 18.80
C LEU A 289 12.81 -51.21 19.98
N ASN A 290 12.58 -49.90 20.07
CA ASN A 290 11.81 -49.28 21.15
C ASN A 290 10.28 -49.37 20.99
N TYR A 291 9.77 -49.82 19.83
CA TYR A 291 8.34 -49.88 19.57
C TYR A 291 7.59 -50.72 20.61
N LYS A 292 6.53 -50.18 21.19
CA LYS A 292 5.62 -50.94 22.08
C LYS A 292 4.22 -50.86 21.51
N LYS A 293 3.46 -51.96 21.57
CA LYS A 293 2.05 -51.95 21.16
C LYS A 293 1.31 -50.91 22.02
N PRO A 294 0.73 -49.86 21.44
CA PRO A 294 0.03 -48.84 22.20
C PRO A 294 -1.24 -49.44 22.82
N ALA A 295 -1.57 -49.02 24.04
CA ALA A 295 -2.86 -49.36 24.64
C ALA A 295 -4.00 -48.69 23.85
N PHE A 296 -5.17 -49.33 23.79
CA PHE A 296 -6.33 -48.82 23.05
C PHE A 296 -6.67 -47.36 23.39
N TRP A 297 -6.68 -47.01 24.68
CA TRP A 297 -6.95 -45.65 25.14
C TRP A 297 -5.93 -44.61 24.65
N VAL A 298 -4.65 -44.99 24.49
CA VAL A 298 -3.62 -44.10 23.95
C VAL A 298 -3.91 -43.76 22.49
N VAL A 299 -4.42 -44.73 21.72
CA VAL A 299 -4.84 -44.52 20.32
C VAL A 299 -6.05 -43.57 20.27
N VAL A 300 -7.05 -43.78 21.13
CA VAL A 300 -8.24 -42.90 21.20
C VAL A 300 -7.87 -41.47 21.56
N VAL A 301 -7.05 -41.26 22.61
CA VAL A 301 -6.60 -39.93 23.03
C VAL A 301 -5.77 -39.26 21.93
N ALA A 302 -4.90 -40.01 21.25
CA ALA A 302 -4.11 -39.47 20.13
C ALA A 302 -4.99 -39.04 18.94
N ILE A 303 -6.06 -39.80 18.62
CA ILE A 303 -7.02 -39.42 17.57
C ILE A 303 -7.73 -38.11 17.94
N ILE A 304 -8.24 -38.00 19.17
CA ILE A 304 -8.94 -36.78 19.63
C ILE A 304 -7.99 -35.58 19.62
N ALA A 305 -6.76 -35.76 20.11
CA ALA A 305 -5.75 -34.70 20.13
C ALA A 305 -5.39 -34.25 18.71
N VAL A 306 -5.14 -35.17 17.78
CA VAL A 306 -4.84 -34.84 16.38
C VAL A 306 -6.03 -34.16 15.70
N ALA A 307 -7.26 -34.60 15.97
CA ALA A 307 -8.46 -33.97 15.43
C ALA A 307 -8.66 -32.55 15.98
N ALA A 308 -8.55 -32.34 17.29
CA ALA A 308 -8.68 -31.03 17.91
C ALA A 308 -7.59 -30.06 17.45
N ILE A 309 -6.34 -30.52 17.40
CA ILE A 309 -5.20 -29.74 16.88
C ILE A 309 -5.41 -29.45 15.39
N GLY A 310 -5.87 -30.44 14.61
CA GLY A 310 -6.15 -30.28 13.19
C GLY A 310 -7.18 -29.18 12.94
N VAL A 311 -8.33 -29.22 13.63
CA VAL A 311 -9.35 -28.17 13.54
C VAL A 311 -8.78 -26.81 13.93
N GLY A 312 -8.10 -26.71 15.08
CA GLY A 312 -7.58 -25.44 15.57
C GLY A 312 -6.46 -24.84 14.71
N LEU A 313 -5.68 -25.65 14.00
CA LEU A 313 -4.63 -25.18 13.08
C LEU A 313 -5.14 -24.91 11.66
N MET A 314 -6.23 -25.56 11.23
CA MET A 314 -6.84 -25.35 9.91
C MET A 314 -7.68 -24.07 9.85
N THR A 315 -8.22 -23.62 10.99
CA THR A 315 -9.05 -22.42 11.06
C THR A 315 -8.22 -21.16 11.32
N ASN A 316 -8.65 -20.02 10.79
CA ASN A 316 -8.11 -18.71 11.10
C ASN A 316 -8.80 -18.13 12.33
N PRO A 317 -8.13 -17.23 13.07
CA PRO A 317 -8.77 -16.54 14.17
C PRO A 317 -9.94 -15.76 13.59
N ARG A 318 -11.11 -15.87 14.21
CA ARG A 318 -12.17 -14.91 13.95
C ARG A 318 -11.59 -13.55 14.36
N GLY A 319 -11.37 -12.66 13.39
CA GLY A 319 -10.93 -11.31 13.70
C GLY A 319 -11.88 -10.75 14.75
N GLU A 320 -11.34 -10.22 15.86
CA GLU A 320 -12.12 -9.31 16.67
C GLU A 320 -12.60 -8.23 15.71
N GLN A 321 -13.92 -8.16 15.51
CA GLN A 321 -14.48 -7.10 14.71
C GLN A 321 -14.29 -5.85 15.55
N LEU A 322 -13.27 -5.07 15.19
CA LEU A 322 -13.07 -3.76 15.76
C LEU A 322 -14.33 -2.97 15.47
N THR A 323 -14.96 -2.51 16.54
CA THR A 323 -16.00 -1.50 16.49
C THR A 323 -15.36 -0.15 16.17
N GLU A 324 -16.17 0.81 15.78
CA GLU A 324 -15.76 2.20 15.60
C GLU A 324 -15.09 2.74 16.88
N GLN A 325 -15.57 2.31 18.05
CA GLN A 325 -14.98 2.64 19.35
C GLN A 325 -13.57 2.06 19.50
N ASP A 326 -13.33 0.82 19.08
CA ASP A 326 -12.00 0.20 19.16
C ASP A 326 -10.99 0.94 18.27
N TYR A 327 -11.44 1.40 17.09
CA TYR A 327 -10.64 2.25 16.20
C TYR A 327 -10.37 3.63 16.81
N ALA A 328 -11.36 4.24 17.47
CA ALA A 328 -11.17 5.51 18.19
C ALA A 328 -10.12 5.38 19.29
N GLU A 329 -10.16 4.32 20.09
CA GLU A 329 -9.14 4.06 21.10
C GLU A 329 -7.76 3.82 20.50
N GLN A 330 -7.69 3.09 19.37
CA GLN A 330 -6.42 2.88 18.67
C GLN A 330 -5.84 4.20 18.16
N PHE A 331 -6.68 5.05 17.55
CA PHE A 331 -6.28 6.37 17.09
C PHE A 331 -5.69 7.20 18.22
N VAL A 332 -6.36 7.30 19.36
CA VAL A 332 -5.84 8.04 20.53
C VAL A 332 -4.50 7.45 20.99
N ARG A 333 -4.37 6.12 21.07
CA ARG A 333 -3.10 5.49 21.44
C ARG A 333 -1.96 5.83 20.49
N GLU A 334 -2.21 5.86 19.19
CA GLU A 334 -1.22 6.20 18.16
C GLU A 334 -0.79 7.67 18.24
N GLN A 335 -1.74 8.60 18.41
CA GLN A 335 -1.45 10.02 18.60
C GLN A 335 -0.59 10.26 19.83
N LEU A 336 -0.92 9.60 20.94
CA LEU A 336 -0.14 9.72 22.17
C LEU A 336 1.25 9.08 22.06
N ALA A 337 1.40 8.00 21.29
CA ALA A 337 2.71 7.42 21.02
C ALA A 337 3.62 8.41 20.26
N ALA A 338 3.07 9.17 19.30
CA ALA A 338 3.82 10.21 18.60
C ALA A 338 4.35 11.29 19.55
N TYR A 339 3.58 11.67 20.58
CA TYR A 339 4.04 12.62 21.60
C TYR A 339 5.11 12.05 22.55
N LYS A 340 5.11 10.73 22.79
CA LYS A 340 6.17 10.07 23.57
C LYS A 340 7.51 10.11 22.85
N ASP A 341 7.50 9.86 21.54
CA ASP A 341 8.71 9.79 20.72
C ASP A 341 9.18 11.16 20.21
N ALA A 342 8.36 12.20 20.38
CA ALA A 342 8.67 13.56 19.97
C ALA A 342 9.84 14.16 20.78
N THR A 343 10.86 14.63 20.06
CA THR A 343 12.10 15.22 20.61
C THR A 343 11.88 16.45 21.50
N TRP A 344 10.74 17.13 21.35
CA TRP A 344 10.40 18.36 22.06
C TRP A 344 9.58 18.14 23.34
N ALA A 345 9.06 16.93 23.58
CA ALA A 345 8.05 16.68 24.61
C ALA A 345 8.38 15.49 25.54
N ASN A 346 8.85 14.36 25.01
CA ASN A 346 9.18 13.12 25.73
C ASN A 346 8.35 12.86 27.00
N PHE A 347 7.03 12.71 26.84
CA PHE A 347 6.11 12.48 27.96
C PHE A 347 6.11 11.01 28.39
N GLU A 348 6.47 10.72 29.65
CA GLU A 348 6.27 9.39 30.25
C GLU A 348 4.87 9.28 30.87
N ASN A 349 4.31 8.05 30.91
CA ASN A 349 3.06 7.70 31.60
C ASN A 349 1.89 8.67 31.32
N VAL A 350 1.34 8.60 30.11
CA VAL A 350 0.22 9.45 29.70
C VAL A 350 -1.11 8.76 30.03
N GLU A 351 -1.94 9.41 30.84
CA GLU A 351 -3.35 9.07 31.01
C GLU A 351 -4.16 9.70 29.86
N SER A 352 -5.19 9.00 29.37
CA SER A 352 -6.00 9.49 28.25
C SER A 352 -7.43 9.02 28.34
N GLU A 353 -8.35 9.88 27.90
CA GLU A 353 -9.79 9.64 27.93
C GLU A 353 -10.45 10.22 26.67
N ILE A 354 -11.30 9.42 26.04
CA ILE A 354 -12.21 9.89 24.98
C ILE A 354 -13.42 10.52 25.67
N ILE A 355 -13.65 11.80 25.41
CA ILE A 355 -14.75 12.59 25.96
C ILE A 355 -16.00 12.37 25.11
N THR A 356 -15.86 12.51 23.80
CA THR A 356 -16.96 12.45 22.83
C THR A 356 -16.56 11.54 21.68
N PHE A 357 -17.43 10.61 21.31
CA PHE A 357 -17.30 9.82 20.09
C PHE A 357 -18.68 9.53 19.52
N GLU A 358 -19.06 10.30 18.49
CA GLU A 358 -20.41 10.23 17.91
C GLU A 358 -20.40 10.40 16.40
N ARG A 359 -21.37 9.75 15.74
CA ARG A 359 -21.53 9.86 14.29
C ARG A 359 -22.16 11.20 13.94
N LEU A 360 -21.46 11.97 13.12
CA LEU A 360 -21.96 13.23 12.56
C LEU A 360 -22.84 12.99 11.34
N ASP A 361 -22.33 12.24 10.36
CA ASP A 361 -22.93 12.12 9.05
C ASP A 361 -22.74 10.73 8.45
N ARG A 362 -23.65 10.36 7.54
CA ARG A 362 -23.60 9.14 6.75
C ARG A 362 -23.94 9.42 5.29
N PHE A 363 -23.05 9.03 4.38
CA PHE A 363 -23.17 9.20 2.94
C PHE A 363 -23.26 7.85 2.27
N GLU A 364 -24.25 7.66 1.39
CA GLU A 364 -24.45 6.39 0.67
C GLU A 364 -24.05 6.49 -0.81
N ASP A 365 -23.79 7.69 -1.31
CA ASP A 365 -23.76 7.99 -2.74
C ASP A 365 -22.36 8.43 -3.24
N ILE A 366 -21.34 8.41 -2.37
CA ILE A 366 -19.98 8.85 -2.70
C ILE A 366 -19.15 7.69 -3.28
N ILE A 367 -19.26 6.50 -2.69
CA ILE A 367 -18.65 5.25 -3.15
C ILE A 367 -19.68 4.12 -3.02
N ASP A 368 -19.38 2.92 -3.54
CA ASP A 368 -20.28 1.76 -3.51
C ASP A 368 -20.72 1.34 -2.09
N ASP A 369 -19.85 1.54 -1.10
CA ASP A 369 -20.08 1.22 0.31
C ASP A 369 -20.47 2.50 1.08
N ALA A 370 -21.40 2.42 2.05
CA ALA A 370 -21.75 3.58 2.87
C ALA A 370 -20.55 4.10 3.66
N VAL A 371 -20.43 5.41 3.79
CA VAL A 371 -19.35 6.09 4.52
C VAL A 371 -19.93 6.93 5.65
N GLU A 372 -19.32 6.86 6.82
CA GLU A 372 -19.70 7.64 7.99
C GLU A 372 -18.53 8.49 8.50
N ILE A 373 -18.85 9.70 8.96
CA ILE A 373 -17.93 10.62 9.64
C ILE A 373 -18.29 10.63 11.12
N TRP A 374 -17.30 10.38 11.98
CA TRP A 374 -17.45 10.30 13.42
C TRP A 374 -16.58 11.35 14.11
N HIS A 375 -17.18 12.26 14.87
CA HIS A 375 -16.44 13.21 15.71
C HIS A 375 -15.74 12.44 16.83
N ILE A 376 -14.48 12.80 17.08
CA ILE A 376 -13.74 12.32 18.24
C ILE A 376 -13.14 13.51 19.00
N GLU A 377 -13.49 13.60 20.28
CA GLU A 377 -12.89 14.51 21.24
C GLU A 377 -12.22 13.68 22.33
N TYR A 378 -10.93 13.93 22.58
CA TYR A 378 -10.19 13.26 23.63
C TYR A 378 -9.27 14.24 24.35
N ARG A 379 -8.95 13.88 25.59
CA ARG A 379 -7.99 14.59 26.43
C ARG A 379 -6.93 13.65 26.95
N TRP A 380 -5.77 14.20 27.25
CA TRP A 380 -4.68 13.43 27.83
C TRP A 380 -3.91 14.22 28.86
N LYS A 381 -3.30 13.52 29.80
CA LYS A 381 -2.60 14.08 30.95
C LYS A 381 -1.25 13.39 31.12
N PRO A 382 -0.14 14.08 30.83
CA PRO A 382 1.19 13.58 31.12
C PRO A 382 1.51 13.78 32.61
N GLU A 383 2.44 12.98 33.15
CA GLU A 383 2.89 13.11 34.55
C GLU A 383 3.60 14.46 34.82
N ASP A 384 4.43 14.92 33.89
CA ASP A 384 5.15 16.19 33.96
C ASP A 384 4.80 17.09 32.76
N ILE A 385 4.10 18.19 33.02
CA ILE A 385 3.76 19.21 32.01
C ILE A 385 4.81 20.31 32.05
N ARG A 386 5.53 20.52 30.94
CA ARG A 386 6.27 21.77 30.68
C ARG A 386 5.43 22.66 29.79
N GLU A 387 4.64 23.56 30.38
CA GLU A 387 3.75 24.46 29.64
C GLU A 387 4.49 25.27 28.56
N GLU A 388 5.74 25.63 28.82
CA GLU A 388 6.62 26.36 27.89
C GLU A 388 6.91 25.59 26.58
N ALA A 389 6.77 24.26 26.56
CA ALA A 389 7.02 23.40 25.40
C ALA A 389 5.75 23.10 24.59
N LEU A 390 4.57 23.48 25.08
CA LEU A 390 3.27 23.10 24.52
C LEU A 390 2.66 24.14 23.56
N GLY A 391 3.33 25.28 23.35
CA GLY A 391 2.87 26.30 22.40
C GLY A 391 1.45 26.80 22.71
N ASN A 392 0.56 26.76 21.71
CA ASN A 392 -0.84 27.23 21.81
C ASN A 392 -1.82 26.16 22.36
N VAL A 393 -1.33 25.03 22.86
CA VAL A 393 -2.20 23.92 23.29
C VAL A 393 -2.94 24.27 24.58
N LYS A 394 -4.26 24.03 24.59
CA LYS A 394 -5.13 24.35 25.73
C LYS A 394 -5.00 23.32 26.85
N VAL A 395 -4.65 23.79 28.05
CA VAL A 395 -4.54 22.96 29.26
C VAL A 395 -5.65 23.34 30.25
N VAL A 396 -6.48 22.37 30.64
CA VAL A 396 -7.57 22.54 31.61
C VAL A 396 -7.42 21.50 32.73
N ASP A 397 -7.22 21.94 33.98
CA ASP A 397 -7.02 21.06 35.15
C ASP A 397 -5.89 20.02 34.98
N GLY A 398 -4.84 20.41 34.24
CA GLY A 398 -3.70 19.55 33.91
C GLY A 398 -4.00 18.50 32.84
N TRP A 399 -5.15 18.58 32.16
CA TRP A 399 -5.44 17.83 30.95
C TRP A 399 -5.21 18.71 29.73
N ILE A 400 -4.52 18.16 28.75
CA ILE A 400 -4.40 18.72 27.42
C ILE A 400 -5.64 18.31 26.63
N VAL A 401 -6.29 19.29 26.01
CA VAL A 401 -7.51 19.10 25.20
C VAL A 401 -7.18 19.50 23.76
N GLU A 402 -7.57 18.66 22.78
CA GLU A 402 -7.27 18.90 21.36
C GLU A 402 -8.35 19.76 20.66
N ASP A 403 -9.59 19.81 21.17
CA ASP A 403 -10.66 20.64 20.59
C ASP A 403 -10.57 22.09 21.10
N ASP A 404 -10.33 23.00 20.17
CA ASP A 404 -10.43 24.44 20.35
C ASP A 404 -11.24 25.10 19.21
N ASP A 405 -11.34 26.43 19.22
CA ASP A 405 -12.11 27.17 18.21
C ASP A 405 -11.50 27.07 16.79
N MET A 406 -10.37 26.36 16.62
CA MET A 406 -9.69 26.13 15.35
C MET A 406 -10.13 24.85 14.63
N GLY A 407 -11.12 24.09 15.14
CA GLY A 407 -11.67 22.89 14.48
C GLY A 407 -11.48 21.62 15.31
N PHE A 408 -12.03 20.51 14.81
CA PHE A 408 -12.07 19.23 15.52
C PHE A 408 -11.66 18.05 14.64
N SER A 409 -11.27 16.96 15.30
CA SER A 409 -10.92 15.70 14.62
C SER A 409 -12.15 14.85 14.34
N ALA A 410 -12.20 14.26 13.14
CA ALA A 410 -13.20 13.26 12.80
C ALA A 410 -12.55 12.02 12.17
N LEU A 411 -13.10 10.84 12.46
CA LEU A 411 -12.70 9.57 11.89
C LEU A 411 -13.68 9.15 10.80
N VAL A 412 -13.16 8.63 9.69
CA VAL A 412 -13.94 8.21 8.53
C VAL A 412 -13.98 6.70 8.45
N PHE A 413 -15.18 6.14 8.31
CA PHE A 413 -15.40 4.70 8.19
C PHE A 413 -16.22 4.36 6.95
N SER A 414 -15.82 3.31 6.22
CA SER A 414 -16.65 2.68 5.19
C SER A 414 -17.24 1.36 5.71
N TYR A 415 -18.43 0.99 5.23
CA TYR A 415 -19.17 -0.17 5.72
C TYR A 415 -19.34 -1.27 4.68
N LYS A 416 -18.45 -2.26 4.73
CA LYS A 416 -18.54 -3.44 3.86
C LYS A 416 -19.18 -4.62 4.59
N ASN A 417 -20.34 -5.07 4.13
CA ASN A 417 -21.15 -6.10 4.80
C ASN A 417 -21.46 -5.76 6.28
N SER A 418 -21.80 -4.50 6.56
CA SER A 418 -22.08 -3.98 7.90
C SER A 418 -20.90 -4.08 8.88
N LYS A 419 -19.67 -4.13 8.36
CA LYS A 419 -18.44 -4.06 9.16
C LYS A 419 -17.72 -2.73 8.89
N PRO A 420 -17.34 -1.97 9.92
CA PRO A 420 -16.60 -0.74 9.74
C PRO A 420 -15.18 -1.02 9.23
N GLN A 421 -14.74 -0.21 8.28
CA GLN A 421 -13.39 -0.15 7.76
C GLN A 421 -12.90 1.29 7.93
N TYR A 422 -11.91 1.49 8.77
CA TYR A 422 -11.31 2.80 8.97
C TYR A 422 -10.60 3.28 7.69
N LEU A 423 -11.02 4.43 7.17
CA LEU A 423 -10.44 5.05 5.98
C LEU A 423 -9.37 6.09 6.34
N GLY A 424 -9.54 6.82 7.44
CA GLY A 424 -8.58 7.85 7.88
C GLY A 424 -9.20 8.91 8.79
N ARG A 425 -8.44 9.98 9.03
CA ARG A 425 -8.82 11.14 9.86
C ARG A 425 -9.09 12.35 8.96
N LEU A 426 -10.12 13.11 9.29
CA LEU A 426 -10.37 14.47 8.83
C LEU A 426 -10.11 15.46 9.98
N PHE A 427 -9.67 16.67 9.63
CA PHE A 427 -9.68 17.82 10.52
C PHE A 427 -10.66 18.83 9.95
N THR A 428 -11.62 19.29 10.75
CA THR A 428 -12.77 20.05 10.24
C THR A 428 -12.51 21.51 9.93
N ASN A 429 -11.28 21.96 10.10
CA ASN A 429 -10.85 23.29 9.67
C ASN A 429 -9.39 23.20 9.24
N ASP A 430 -9.18 22.62 8.06
CA ASP A 430 -7.84 22.38 7.50
C ASP A 430 -7.22 23.64 6.87
N GLY A 431 -7.92 24.78 6.92
CA GLY A 431 -7.48 26.06 6.36
C GLY A 431 -7.51 26.13 4.82
N LEU A 432 -7.95 25.07 4.13
CA LEU A 432 -7.84 24.96 2.66
C LEU A 432 -9.17 24.54 1.99
N ASN A 433 -9.90 23.58 2.56
CA ASN A 433 -11.00 22.88 1.88
C ASN A 433 -12.36 22.96 2.58
N GLY A 434 -12.44 23.54 3.77
CA GLY A 434 -13.71 23.88 4.38
C GLY A 434 -13.83 23.77 5.88
N ASN A 435 -14.99 24.23 6.36
CA ASN A 435 -15.42 24.03 7.73
C ASN A 435 -16.29 22.78 7.86
N GLY A 436 -16.10 22.00 8.91
CA GLY A 436 -16.96 20.86 9.24
C GLY A 436 -18.22 21.26 10.00
N ASP A 437 -18.58 22.55 10.00
CA ASP A 437 -19.73 23.10 10.73
C ASP A 437 -21.06 22.68 10.10
N THR A 438 -21.10 22.61 8.77
CA THR A 438 -22.29 22.26 8.00
C THR A 438 -22.21 20.86 7.41
N VAL A 439 -23.37 20.29 7.07
CA VAL A 439 -23.44 19.00 6.35
C VAL A 439 -22.70 19.08 5.00
N ALA A 440 -22.89 20.15 4.24
CA ALA A 440 -22.22 20.35 2.95
C ALA A 440 -20.70 20.51 3.12
N GLY A 441 -20.25 21.27 4.13
CA GLY A 441 -18.82 21.40 4.43
C GLY A 441 -18.16 20.07 4.79
N ARG A 442 -18.81 19.23 5.61
CA ARG A 442 -18.33 17.87 5.91
C ARG A 442 -18.32 16.95 4.68
N GLU A 443 -19.29 17.09 3.77
CA GLU A 443 -19.33 16.37 2.50
C GLU A 443 -18.16 16.77 1.58
N THR A 444 -17.88 18.07 1.47
CA THR A 444 -16.74 18.61 0.70
C THR A 444 -15.41 18.13 1.26
N LEU A 445 -15.22 18.19 2.59
CA LEU A 445 -14.00 17.68 3.25
C LEU A 445 -13.81 16.19 3.00
N LEU A 446 -14.89 15.40 3.12
CA LEU A 446 -14.85 13.96 2.86
C LEU A 446 -14.46 13.65 1.41
N ARG A 447 -15.03 14.39 0.45
CA ARG A 447 -14.70 14.25 -0.97
C ARG A 447 -13.24 14.60 -1.23
N SER A 448 -12.77 15.76 -0.78
CA SER A 448 -11.35 16.16 -0.92
C SER A 448 -10.40 15.10 -0.35
N PHE A 449 -10.69 14.59 0.85
CA PHE A 449 -9.92 13.50 1.45
C PHE A 449 -9.92 12.24 0.58
N MET A 450 -11.08 11.80 0.08
CA MET A 450 -11.17 10.61 -0.76
C MET A 450 -10.48 10.77 -2.11
N GLU A 451 -10.52 11.97 -2.71
CA GLU A 451 -9.78 12.30 -3.93
C GLU A 451 -8.27 12.19 -3.70
N GLN A 452 -7.75 12.74 -2.59
CA GLN A 452 -6.35 12.63 -2.20
C GLN A 452 -5.92 11.17 -1.97
N GLN A 453 -6.80 10.35 -1.40
CA GLN A 453 -6.59 8.91 -1.22
C GLN A 453 -6.82 8.09 -2.51
N ARG A 454 -7.21 8.73 -3.62
CA ARG A 454 -7.56 8.09 -4.91
C ARG A 454 -8.68 7.06 -4.80
N LEU A 455 -9.61 7.26 -3.88
CA LEU A 455 -10.79 6.42 -3.69
C LEU A 455 -11.92 6.80 -4.66
N ILE A 456 -11.96 8.06 -5.09
CA ILE A 456 -12.90 8.62 -6.06
C ILE A 456 -12.13 9.44 -7.11
N PRO A 457 -12.68 9.63 -8.33
CA PRO A 457 -12.07 10.50 -9.32
C PRO A 457 -12.08 11.97 -8.86
N PRO A 458 -11.16 12.80 -9.40
CA PRO A 458 -11.08 14.22 -9.07
C PRO A 458 -12.22 15.06 -9.67
N GLU A 459 -13.05 14.48 -10.54
CA GLU A 459 -14.27 15.12 -11.04
C GLU A 459 -15.41 14.97 -10.02
N THR A 460 -16.02 16.08 -9.62
CA THR A 460 -17.16 16.03 -8.68
C THR A 460 -18.42 15.56 -9.37
N TYR A 461 -18.72 16.16 -10.52
CA TYR A 461 -19.89 15.87 -11.34
C TYR A 461 -19.46 15.36 -12.71
N ALA A 462 -20.08 14.28 -13.18
CA ALA A 462 -19.86 13.80 -14.54
C ALA A 462 -20.66 14.67 -15.53
N SER A 463 -20.14 15.86 -15.84
CA SER A 463 -20.82 16.91 -16.61
C SER A 463 -19.93 17.54 -17.67
N ASP A 464 -20.50 18.44 -18.48
CA ASP A 464 -19.68 19.41 -19.21
C ASP A 464 -18.97 20.34 -18.22
N HIS A 465 -17.67 20.55 -18.43
CA HIS A 465 -16.87 21.44 -17.58
C HIS A 465 -16.35 22.65 -18.36
N ILE A 466 -16.15 23.75 -17.62
CA ILE A 466 -15.56 24.98 -18.12
C ILE A 466 -14.45 25.41 -17.16
N VAL A 467 -13.29 25.77 -17.73
CA VAL A 467 -12.23 26.46 -16.98
C VAL A 467 -12.27 27.93 -17.34
N VAL A 468 -12.27 28.79 -16.32
CA VAL A 468 -12.24 30.25 -16.47
C VAL A 468 -11.01 30.78 -15.76
N LYS A 469 -10.04 31.32 -16.48
CA LYS A 469 -8.89 32.03 -15.89
C LYS A 469 -9.23 33.51 -15.72
N PHE A 470 -8.72 34.10 -14.67
CA PHE A 470 -8.96 35.50 -14.32
C PHE A 470 -7.78 36.05 -13.49
N PRO A 471 -7.51 37.36 -13.58
CA PRO A 471 -6.52 38.01 -12.73
C PRO A 471 -7.08 38.31 -11.33
N LEU A 472 -6.25 38.18 -10.30
CA LEU A 472 -6.50 38.73 -8.97
C LEU A 472 -5.99 40.18 -8.90
N SER A 473 -6.44 40.93 -7.89
CA SER A 473 -5.95 42.29 -7.64
C SER A 473 -4.43 42.38 -7.39
N THR A 474 -3.80 41.26 -7.03
CA THR A 474 -2.34 41.11 -6.88
C THR A 474 -1.61 40.94 -8.22
N GLY A 475 -2.33 40.80 -9.35
CA GLY A 475 -1.77 40.47 -10.67
C GLY A 475 -1.51 38.97 -10.87
N GLU A 476 -1.79 38.15 -9.86
CA GLU A 476 -1.73 36.69 -9.95
C GLU A 476 -2.88 36.16 -10.83
N THR A 477 -2.60 35.20 -11.70
CA THR A 477 -3.63 34.52 -12.49
C THR A 477 -4.19 33.35 -11.68
N SER A 478 -5.49 33.34 -11.47
CA SER A 478 -6.23 32.23 -10.86
C SER A 478 -7.17 31.59 -11.88
N GLN A 479 -7.72 30.41 -11.55
CA GLN A 479 -8.70 29.76 -12.40
C GLN A 479 -9.81 29.06 -11.64
N LEU A 480 -11.02 29.10 -12.20
CA LEU A 480 -12.20 28.40 -11.69
C LEU A 480 -12.45 27.12 -12.48
N PHE A 481 -12.98 26.11 -11.81
CA PHE A 481 -13.57 24.92 -12.41
C PHE A 481 -15.08 24.94 -12.23
N LEU A 482 -15.82 25.05 -13.34
CA LEU A 482 -17.28 25.11 -13.35
C LEU A 482 -17.88 23.84 -13.94
N SER A 483 -19.04 23.46 -13.41
CA SER A 483 -19.73 22.22 -13.75
C SER A 483 -21.25 22.37 -13.69
N GLN A 484 -21.96 21.40 -14.27
CA GLN A 484 -23.42 21.31 -14.18
C GLN A 484 -23.82 20.13 -13.29
N PRO A 485 -24.27 20.37 -12.05
CA PRO A 485 -24.47 19.30 -11.07
C PRO A 485 -25.71 18.43 -11.31
N ILE A 486 -26.74 18.96 -12.00
CA ILE A 486 -28.05 18.29 -12.13
C ILE A 486 -28.43 18.01 -13.58
N THR A 487 -28.69 19.06 -14.37
CA THR A 487 -29.11 18.94 -15.78
C THR A 487 -27.98 19.39 -16.70
N GLN A 488 -27.73 18.67 -17.79
CA GLN A 488 -26.68 19.02 -18.76
C GLN A 488 -27.26 19.90 -19.89
N GLY A 489 -26.43 20.80 -20.42
CA GLY A 489 -26.74 21.67 -21.55
C GLY A 489 -27.42 22.98 -21.16
N SER A 490 -28.12 23.61 -22.11
CA SER A 490 -28.58 25.01 -22.01
C SER A 490 -29.61 25.31 -20.92
N SER A 491 -30.26 24.28 -20.35
CA SER A 491 -31.21 24.42 -19.24
C SER A 491 -30.61 24.01 -17.89
N GLY A 492 -29.35 23.59 -17.87
CA GLY A 492 -28.65 23.21 -16.65
C GLY A 492 -28.05 24.42 -15.94
N ILE A 493 -28.20 24.45 -14.62
CA ILE A 493 -27.48 25.43 -13.81
C ILE A 493 -25.98 25.11 -13.77
N TRP A 494 -25.16 26.15 -13.71
CA TRP A 494 -23.73 26.07 -13.48
C TRP A 494 -23.39 26.35 -12.02
N CYS A 495 -22.36 25.70 -11.51
CA CYS A 495 -21.75 26.01 -10.22
C CYS A 495 -20.23 25.98 -10.32
N VAL A 496 -19.56 26.78 -9.48
CA VAL A 496 -18.12 26.65 -9.24
C VAL A 496 -17.91 25.44 -8.32
N GLU A 497 -17.19 24.42 -8.78
CA GLU A 497 -16.80 23.29 -7.94
C GLU A 497 -15.64 23.64 -7.02
N ARG A 498 -14.62 24.28 -7.61
CA ARG A 498 -13.33 24.56 -7.00
C ARG A 498 -12.62 25.65 -7.78
N TRP A 499 -11.63 26.28 -7.16
CA TRP A 499 -10.74 27.24 -7.80
C TRP A 499 -9.30 26.98 -7.42
N MET A 500 -8.37 27.46 -8.24
CA MET A 500 -6.94 27.28 -8.05
C MET A 500 -6.26 28.65 -8.08
N ASP A 501 -5.37 28.90 -7.11
CA ASP A 501 -4.49 30.07 -7.11
C ASP A 501 -3.30 29.89 -8.07
N GLY A 502 -2.55 30.96 -8.34
CA GLY A 502 -1.37 30.93 -9.21
C GLY A 502 -0.19 30.13 -8.65
N ASN A 503 -0.25 29.73 -7.38
CA ASN A 503 0.70 28.81 -6.76
C ASN A 503 0.33 27.33 -6.99
N GLY A 504 -0.85 27.04 -7.53
CA GLY A 504 -1.36 25.68 -7.77
C GLY A 504 -2.12 25.09 -6.59
N THR A 505 -2.44 25.88 -5.57
CA THR A 505 -3.27 25.44 -4.44
C THR A 505 -4.73 25.39 -4.89
N VAL A 506 -5.39 24.25 -4.68
CA VAL A 506 -6.79 24.03 -5.04
C VAL A 506 -7.68 24.21 -3.81
N TYR A 507 -8.72 25.02 -3.97
CA TYR A 507 -9.73 25.33 -2.94
C TYR A 507 -11.10 24.86 -3.41
N TYR A 508 -11.78 24.06 -2.58
CA TYR A 508 -13.11 23.55 -2.91
C TYR A 508 -14.19 24.55 -2.51
N ASN A 509 -15.17 24.73 -3.39
CA ASN A 509 -16.32 25.57 -3.08
C ASN A 509 -17.33 24.81 -2.21
N ILE A 510 -17.81 25.46 -1.16
CA ILE A 510 -18.74 24.88 -0.20
C ILE A 510 -20.07 25.60 -0.34
N PRO A 511 -21.12 24.89 -0.78
CA PRO A 511 -22.46 25.48 -0.83
C PRO A 511 -22.87 25.99 0.57
N PRO A 512 -23.42 27.21 0.69
CA PRO A 512 -23.80 27.82 1.96
C PRO A 512 -25.12 27.21 2.48
N THR A 513 -25.09 25.91 2.79
CA THR A 513 -26.27 25.12 3.15
C THR A 513 -25.93 24.11 4.25
N ASN A 514 -26.96 23.70 4.99
CA ASN A 514 -26.85 22.65 6.00
C ASN A 514 -27.55 21.35 5.59
N VAL A 515 -27.87 21.19 4.31
CA VAL A 515 -28.34 19.92 3.71
C VAL A 515 -27.27 19.28 2.84
N ARG A 516 -27.56 18.12 2.24
CA ARG A 516 -26.66 17.46 1.28
C ARG A 516 -26.42 18.35 0.05
N ILE A 517 -25.22 18.29 -0.51
CA ILE A 517 -24.86 19.07 -1.69
C ILE A 517 -25.77 18.73 -2.88
N SER A 518 -26.09 17.45 -3.06
CA SER A 518 -27.00 16.98 -4.09
C SER A 518 -28.41 17.56 -3.94
N GLU A 519 -28.96 17.59 -2.72
CA GLU A 519 -30.28 18.17 -2.43
C GLU A 519 -30.30 19.68 -2.71
N TYR A 520 -29.25 20.39 -2.29
CA TYR A 520 -29.11 21.83 -2.53
C TYR A 520 -29.16 22.18 -4.02
N TYR A 521 -28.41 21.48 -4.86
CA TYR A 521 -28.41 21.76 -6.29
C TYR A 521 -29.68 21.30 -7.01
N VAL A 522 -30.36 20.25 -6.54
CA VAL A 522 -31.69 19.86 -7.04
C VAL A 522 -32.70 20.98 -6.81
N ASP A 523 -32.74 21.55 -5.60
CA ASP A 523 -33.65 22.64 -5.27
C ASP A 523 -33.31 23.92 -6.06
N LEU A 524 -32.02 24.22 -6.24
CA LEU A 524 -31.57 25.37 -7.02
C LEU A 524 -31.90 25.25 -8.51
N GLN A 525 -31.73 24.05 -9.11
CA GLN A 525 -32.14 23.78 -10.48
C GLN A 525 -33.65 23.98 -10.65
N LYS A 526 -34.44 23.49 -9.70
CA LYS A 526 -35.90 23.64 -9.74
C LYS A 526 -36.33 25.11 -9.65
N GLN A 527 -35.71 25.90 -8.78
CA GLN A 527 -35.96 27.35 -8.70
C GLN A 527 -35.64 28.05 -10.03
N CYS A 528 -34.52 27.68 -10.66
CA CYS A 528 -34.14 28.18 -11.98
C CYS A 528 -35.16 27.82 -13.07
N ASP A 529 -35.66 26.58 -13.07
CA ASP A 529 -36.69 26.12 -14.00
C ASP A 529 -38.03 26.89 -13.81
N GLU A 530 -38.31 27.35 -12.59
CA GLU A 530 -39.47 28.19 -12.24
C GLU A 530 -39.24 29.68 -12.57
N GLY A 531 -38.04 30.05 -13.04
CA GLY A 531 -37.66 31.39 -13.49
C GLY A 531 -36.95 32.25 -12.43
N GLU A 532 -36.59 31.66 -11.28
CA GLU A 532 -35.83 32.33 -10.23
C GLU A 532 -34.32 32.21 -10.50
N ASN A 533 -33.57 33.30 -10.39
CA ASN A 533 -32.11 33.33 -10.57
C ASN A 533 -31.60 32.75 -11.92
N PRO A 534 -32.09 33.27 -13.07
CA PRO A 534 -31.71 32.76 -14.40
C PRO A 534 -30.22 32.97 -14.74
N SER A 535 -29.49 33.75 -13.94
CA SER A 535 -28.03 33.94 -14.05
C SER A 535 -27.25 32.63 -13.97
N LEU A 536 -27.78 31.65 -13.23
CA LEU A 536 -27.15 30.34 -13.06
C LEU A 536 -27.07 29.53 -14.36
N LEU A 537 -27.82 29.90 -15.40
CA LEU A 537 -27.77 29.24 -16.71
C LEU A 537 -26.58 29.71 -17.56
N ASP A 538 -25.97 30.86 -17.22
CA ASP A 538 -24.82 31.41 -17.91
C ASP A 538 -23.54 31.18 -17.09
N PRO A 539 -22.61 30.32 -17.56
CA PRO A 539 -21.39 30.01 -16.81
C PRO A 539 -20.50 31.23 -16.58
N LEU A 540 -20.49 32.22 -17.47
CA LEU A 540 -19.67 33.43 -17.30
C LEU A 540 -20.27 34.33 -16.23
N GLN A 541 -21.59 34.41 -16.16
CA GLN A 541 -22.25 35.14 -15.09
C GLN A 541 -22.00 34.48 -13.74
N VAL A 542 -22.08 33.14 -13.65
CA VAL A 542 -21.73 32.39 -12.44
C VAL A 542 -20.28 32.63 -12.02
N ALA A 543 -19.34 32.63 -12.97
CA ALA A 543 -17.94 32.93 -12.70
C ALA A 543 -17.75 34.35 -12.15
N LEU A 544 -18.35 35.36 -12.80
CA LEU A 544 -18.25 36.76 -12.35
C LEU A 544 -18.89 36.99 -10.98
N GLU A 545 -20.03 36.37 -10.70
CA GLU A 545 -20.70 36.47 -9.39
C GLU A 545 -19.84 35.83 -8.29
N PHE A 546 -19.15 34.72 -8.59
CA PHE A 546 -18.21 34.09 -7.65
C PHE A 546 -16.93 34.93 -7.44
N ILE A 547 -16.36 35.47 -8.52
CA ILE A 547 -15.11 36.27 -8.45
C ILE A 547 -15.37 37.59 -7.73
N ASN A 548 -16.45 38.29 -8.07
CA ASN A 548 -16.71 39.65 -7.59
C ASN A 548 -17.60 39.72 -6.33
N GLY A 549 -18.29 38.63 -5.99
CA GLY A 549 -19.24 38.61 -4.88
C GLY A 549 -18.58 38.69 -3.50
N GLU A 550 -19.26 39.33 -2.54
CA GLU A 550 -18.83 39.39 -1.12
C GLU A 550 -18.75 38.01 -0.45
N GLY A 551 -19.49 37.02 -0.99
CA GLY A 551 -19.44 35.62 -0.53
C GLY A 551 -18.49 34.73 -1.33
N GLY A 552 -17.74 35.27 -2.28
CA GLY A 552 -16.75 34.57 -3.10
C GLY A 552 -15.35 35.14 -2.89
N LEU A 553 -14.67 35.57 -3.96
CA LEU A 553 -13.28 36.06 -3.87
C LEU A 553 -13.16 37.57 -3.62
N GLY A 554 -14.27 38.32 -3.71
CA GLY A 554 -14.29 39.77 -3.45
C GLY A 554 -13.40 40.60 -4.39
N GLN A 555 -13.11 40.08 -5.58
CA GLN A 555 -12.29 40.74 -6.60
C GLN A 555 -13.11 41.73 -7.42
N ARG A 556 -12.46 42.41 -8.37
CA ARG A 556 -13.10 43.29 -9.34
C ARG A 556 -12.59 42.97 -10.73
N VAL A 557 -13.21 41.98 -11.35
CA VAL A 557 -12.86 41.47 -12.67
C VAL A 557 -14.04 41.68 -13.61
N SER A 558 -13.76 42.23 -14.79
CA SER A 558 -14.72 42.42 -15.88
C SER A 558 -14.81 41.18 -16.78
N ALA A 559 -15.84 41.11 -17.63
CA ALA A 559 -16.06 39.93 -18.46
C ALA A 559 -15.00 39.75 -19.56
N ASP A 560 -14.39 40.84 -20.02
CA ASP A 560 -13.34 40.86 -21.04
C ASP A 560 -11.95 40.42 -20.53
N GLU A 561 -11.76 40.41 -19.21
CA GLU A 561 -10.56 39.89 -18.54
C GLU A 561 -10.61 38.36 -18.32
N LEU A 562 -11.71 37.70 -18.66
CA LEU A 562 -11.86 36.25 -18.51
C LEU A 562 -11.32 35.49 -19.70
N GLU A 563 -10.39 34.56 -19.46
CA GLU A 563 -9.98 33.58 -20.47
C GLU A 563 -10.76 32.28 -20.27
N VAL A 564 -11.58 31.91 -21.26
CA VAL A 564 -12.56 30.83 -21.11
C VAL A 564 -12.19 29.63 -21.99
N LYS A 565 -12.07 28.46 -21.36
CA LYS A 565 -11.95 27.18 -22.04
C LYS A 565 -13.24 26.38 -21.88
N TYR A 566 -14.04 26.34 -22.95
CA TYR A 566 -15.22 25.51 -23.03
C TYR A 566 -14.87 24.03 -23.26
N SER A 567 -15.67 23.12 -22.69
CA SER A 567 -15.44 21.67 -22.79
C SER A 567 -14.06 21.26 -22.25
N ALA A 568 -13.74 21.75 -21.06
CA ALA A 568 -12.51 21.42 -20.35
C ALA A 568 -12.59 20.05 -19.68
N THR A 569 -11.44 19.47 -19.35
CA THR A 569 -11.35 18.33 -18.42
C THR A 569 -10.80 18.78 -17.06
N VAL A 570 -10.83 17.89 -16.06
CA VAL A 570 -10.17 18.16 -14.78
C VAL A 570 -8.66 18.34 -14.94
N GLU A 571 -8.01 17.65 -15.89
CA GLU A 571 -6.58 17.84 -16.18
C GLU A 571 -6.30 19.24 -16.71
N ASP A 572 -7.21 19.82 -17.48
CA ASP A 572 -7.08 21.21 -17.94
C ASP A 572 -7.12 22.21 -16.78
N PHE A 573 -7.88 21.90 -15.72
CA PHE A 573 -7.94 22.69 -14.49
C PHE A 573 -6.75 22.43 -13.55
N LEU A 574 -6.17 21.23 -13.59
CA LEU A 574 -5.01 20.90 -12.76
C LEU A 574 -3.69 21.44 -13.34
N GLU A 575 -3.71 22.01 -14.54
CA GLU A 575 -2.59 22.79 -15.05
C GLU A 575 -2.57 24.18 -14.41
N THR A 576 -1.57 24.43 -13.57
CA THR A 576 -1.37 25.73 -12.90
C THR A 576 -1.27 26.87 -13.92
N PRO A 577 -2.01 27.97 -13.74
CA PRO A 577 -1.91 29.12 -14.64
C PRO A 577 -0.56 29.83 -14.48
N GLU A 578 -0.10 30.46 -15.56
CA GLU A 578 1.05 31.35 -15.50
C GLU A 578 0.60 32.73 -15.03
N SER A 579 1.31 33.29 -14.07
CA SER A 579 1.13 34.68 -13.64
C SER A 579 2.24 35.55 -14.19
N HIS A 580 1.86 36.73 -14.68
CA HIS A 580 2.77 37.67 -15.32
C HIS A 580 2.82 38.97 -14.53
N TYR A 581 4.01 39.32 -14.06
CA TYR A 581 4.22 40.57 -13.32
C TYR A 581 5.24 41.45 -14.01
N ILE A 582 5.19 42.74 -13.72
CA ILE A 582 6.21 43.71 -14.13
C ILE A 582 6.59 44.56 -12.92
N GLY A 583 7.88 44.82 -12.74
CA GLY A 583 8.35 45.42 -11.48
C GLY A 583 9.86 45.41 -11.31
N TYR A 584 10.29 45.77 -10.11
CA TYR A 584 11.70 45.88 -9.73
C TYR A 584 12.12 44.72 -8.82
N ILE A 585 13.35 44.23 -9.03
CA ILE A 585 13.93 43.17 -8.19
C ILE A 585 14.82 43.82 -7.12
N SER A 586 14.68 43.36 -5.88
CA SER A 586 15.48 43.78 -4.73
C SER A 586 15.83 42.60 -3.82
N ASN A 587 16.83 42.76 -2.96
CA ASN A 587 17.21 41.80 -1.92
C ASN A 587 17.39 40.34 -2.39
N PHE A 588 18.05 40.15 -3.54
CA PHE A 588 18.35 38.81 -4.04
C PHE A 588 19.30 38.10 -3.08
N THR A 589 18.87 36.93 -2.56
CA THR A 589 19.59 36.17 -1.54
C THR A 589 19.96 34.78 -2.08
N MET A 590 21.25 34.45 -1.98
CA MET A 590 21.78 33.13 -2.25
C MET A 590 22.25 32.50 -0.93
N ASP A 591 21.43 31.64 -0.35
CA ASP A 591 21.79 30.85 0.82
C ASP A 591 22.17 29.42 0.39
N GLN A 592 23.17 28.82 1.03
CA GLN A 592 23.56 27.42 0.75
C GLN A 592 22.59 26.42 1.39
N SER A 593 21.74 26.86 2.33
CA SER A 593 20.80 26.00 3.04
C SER A 593 19.35 26.10 2.57
N SER A 594 19.04 26.97 1.61
CA SER A 594 17.70 27.17 1.05
C SER A 594 17.75 27.56 -0.44
N MET A 595 16.64 27.40 -1.16
CA MET A 595 16.57 27.81 -2.57
C MET A 595 16.69 29.34 -2.68
N PRO A 596 17.35 29.88 -3.72
CA PRO A 596 17.52 31.33 -3.85
C PRO A 596 16.17 32.05 -3.98
N TYR A 597 16.12 33.28 -3.47
CA TYR A 597 14.89 34.08 -3.45
C TYR A 597 15.20 35.57 -3.54
N PHE A 598 14.18 36.37 -3.87
CA PHE A 598 14.29 37.83 -3.94
C PHE A 598 12.95 38.50 -3.58
N HIS A 599 12.98 39.82 -3.45
CA HIS A 599 11.82 40.67 -3.23
C HIS A 599 11.46 41.38 -4.53
N PHE A 600 10.21 41.27 -4.97
CA PHE A 600 9.70 41.87 -6.20
C PHE A 600 8.73 43.01 -5.88
N ASP A 601 9.11 44.22 -6.27
CA ASP A 601 8.29 45.42 -6.14
C ASP A 601 7.48 45.61 -7.43
N GLN A 602 6.22 45.16 -7.40
CA GLN A 602 5.34 45.14 -8.57
C GLN A 602 4.87 46.54 -8.93
N ILE A 603 4.78 46.81 -10.23
CA ILE A 603 4.18 48.03 -10.76
C ILE A 603 3.07 47.72 -11.74
N GLU A 604 2.16 48.68 -11.88
CA GLU A 604 1.13 48.74 -12.90
C GLU A 604 1.51 49.83 -13.90
N TRP A 605 1.54 49.46 -15.19
CA TRP A 605 1.88 50.38 -16.27
C TRP A 605 0.60 50.90 -16.91
N LEU A 606 0.32 52.19 -16.74
CA LEU A 606 -0.90 52.83 -17.23
C LEU A 606 -0.57 53.79 -18.38
N SER A 607 -1.40 53.77 -19.42
CA SER A 607 -1.31 54.61 -20.59
C SER A 607 -2.58 55.43 -20.78
N LEU A 608 -2.60 56.31 -21.78
CA LEU A 608 -3.81 57.06 -22.15
C LEU A 608 -4.95 56.15 -22.66
N GLU A 609 -4.68 54.89 -22.96
CA GLU A 609 -5.70 53.91 -23.37
C GLU A 609 -6.47 53.33 -22.16
N ASP A 610 -5.93 53.49 -20.94
CA ASP A 610 -6.47 52.92 -19.69
C ASP A 610 -7.42 53.90 -18.97
N GLU A 611 -8.35 54.52 -19.71
CA GLU A 611 -9.20 55.63 -19.23
C GLU A 611 -10.00 55.30 -17.95
N GLU A 612 -10.53 54.08 -17.84
CA GLU A 612 -11.31 53.66 -16.68
C GLU A 612 -10.42 53.51 -15.43
N ARG A 613 -9.24 52.90 -15.59
CA ARG A 613 -8.28 52.67 -14.51
C ARG A 613 -7.65 53.96 -14.00
N LEU A 614 -7.30 54.88 -14.92
CA LEU A 614 -6.83 56.23 -14.56
C LEU A 614 -7.88 56.99 -13.73
N LYS A 615 -9.16 56.87 -14.10
CA LYS A 615 -10.27 57.49 -13.37
C LYS A 615 -10.49 56.88 -11.99
N GLU A 616 -10.34 55.55 -11.83
CA GLU A 616 -10.41 54.88 -10.53
C GLU A 616 -9.32 55.36 -9.57
N LEU A 617 -8.09 55.48 -10.08
CA LEU A 617 -6.92 55.92 -9.30
C LEU A 617 -6.88 57.45 -9.12
N ASN A 618 -7.83 58.18 -9.70
CA ASN A 618 -7.90 59.64 -9.68
C ASN A 618 -6.61 60.29 -10.20
N ILE A 619 -6.08 59.75 -11.30
CA ILE A 619 -4.91 60.24 -12.05
C ILE A 619 -5.41 61.01 -13.28
N ASP A 620 -4.95 62.25 -13.47
CA ASP A 620 -5.33 63.05 -14.64
C ASP A 620 -4.46 62.67 -15.86
N SER A 621 -5.01 62.82 -17.07
CA SER A 621 -4.26 62.75 -18.32
C SER A 621 -3.04 63.69 -18.37
N ASP A 622 -3.09 64.81 -17.64
CA ASP A 622 -1.96 65.74 -17.49
C ASP A 622 -0.81 65.17 -16.62
N ASP A 623 -1.08 64.15 -15.80
CA ASP A 623 -0.09 63.45 -14.98
C ASP A 623 0.72 62.39 -15.76
N LEU A 624 0.46 62.24 -17.07
CA LEU A 624 1.17 61.34 -18.00
C LEU A 624 2.06 62.13 -18.98
N PRO A 625 3.10 62.86 -18.53
CA PRO A 625 3.88 63.75 -19.39
C PRO A 625 4.63 63.03 -20.54
N ASN A 626 4.88 61.73 -20.39
CA ASN A 626 5.51 60.87 -21.39
C ASN A 626 4.53 59.89 -22.05
N GLY A 627 3.22 60.08 -21.84
CA GLY A 627 2.17 59.20 -22.37
C GLY A 627 1.89 57.94 -21.53
N PHE A 628 2.55 57.79 -20.38
CA PHE A 628 2.34 56.69 -19.42
C PHE A 628 2.52 57.15 -17.97
N TYR A 629 1.97 56.38 -17.03
CA TYR A 629 2.11 56.51 -15.58
C TYR A 629 2.49 55.14 -14.97
N ILE A 630 3.51 55.14 -14.10
CA ILE A 630 3.89 53.94 -13.34
C ILE A 630 3.22 54.04 -11.97
N TYR A 631 2.22 53.21 -11.74
CA TYR A 631 1.55 53.09 -10.45
C TYR A 631 2.16 51.92 -9.67
N ASN A 632 2.43 52.11 -8.38
CA ASN A 632 2.82 51.01 -7.50
C ASN A 632 1.65 50.71 -6.54
N PRO A 633 0.90 49.62 -6.77
CA PRO A 633 -0.25 49.25 -5.94
C PRO A 633 0.15 48.73 -4.55
N GLU A 634 1.37 48.21 -4.39
CA GLU A 634 1.82 47.45 -3.22
C GLU A 634 2.88 48.25 -2.45
N ASN A 635 2.68 48.48 -1.14
CA ASN A 635 3.71 49.14 -0.32
C ASN A 635 4.79 48.16 0.18
N TYR A 636 4.63 46.86 -0.08
CA TYR A 636 5.53 45.80 0.37
C TYR A 636 5.88 44.90 -0.80
N PRO A 637 7.17 44.64 -1.04
CA PRO A 637 7.56 43.80 -2.16
C PRO A 637 7.20 42.32 -1.89
N MET A 638 6.78 41.63 -2.94
CA MET A 638 6.42 40.21 -2.90
C MET A 638 7.66 39.34 -2.73
N TYR A 639 7.55 38.28 -1.92
CA TYR A 639 8.58 37.26 -1.83
C TYR A 639 8.51 36.34 -3.05
N GLN A 640 9.62 36.14 -3.75
CA GLN A 640 9.69 35.27 -4.92
C GLN A 640 10.83 34.28 -4.82
N GLN A 641 10.56 33.02 -5.16
CA GLN A 641 11.52 31.92 -5.12
C GLN A 641 11.86 31.45 -6.53
N VAL A 642 13.14 31.27 -6.83
CA VAL A 642 13.60 30.75 -8.12
C VAL A 642 13.87 29.26 -8.04
N SER A 643 13.78 28.58 -9.19
CA SER A 643 14.10 27.16 -9.33
C SER A 643 15.39 26.98 -10.15
N GLU A 644 15.89 25.74 -10.22
CA GLU A 644 17.04 25.40 -11.08
C GLU A 644 16.74 25.58 -12.58
N HIS A 645 15.46 25.63 -12.96
CA HIS A 645 15.01 25.78 -14.35
C HIS A 645 14.65 27.22 -14.70
N THR A 646 14.80 28.17 -13.77
CA THR A 646 14.46 29.57 -14.02
C THR A 646 15.35 30.15 -15.12
N GLU A 647 14.73 30.78 -16.11
CA GLU A 647 15.43 31.47 -17.19
C GLU A 647 15.67 32.94 -16.84
N TYR A 648 16.90 33.41 -17.04
CA TYR A 648 17.31 34.80 -16.78
C TYR A 648 17.72 35.46 -18.09
N ASN A 649 17.01 36.50 -18.50
CA ASN A 649 17.19 37.18 -19.77
C ASN A 649 17.45 38.67 -19.54
N ILE A 650 18.67 39.11 -19.89
CA ILE A 650 19.10 40.52 -19.76
C ILE A 650 19.29 41.15 -21.13
N ILE A 651 19.13 42.47 -21.21
CA ILE A 651 19.33 43.23 -22.45
C ILE A 651 20.84 43.34 -22.70
N TYR A 652 21.32 42.96 -23.90
CA TYR A 652 22.75 42.97 -24.21
C TYR A 652 23.14 43.85 -25.41
N ASP A 653 22.19 44.25 -26.25
CA ASP A 653 22.41 45.19 -27.35
C ASP A 653 21.16 46.06 -27.53
N PHE A 654 21.36 47.38 -27.59
CA PHE A 654 20.33 48.38 -27.77
C PHE A 654 20.87 49.46 -28.71
N THR A 655 20.25 49.60 -29.88
CA THR A 655 20.50 50.75 -30.77
C THR A 655 19.37 51.75 -30.59
N PRO A 656 19.62 52.98 -30.08
CA PRO A 656 18.57 53.96 -29.87
C PRO A 656 17.85 54.29 -31.19
N GLY A 657 16.58 53.89 -31.30
CA GLY A 657 15.72 54.13 -32.47
C GLY A 657 15.28 52.87 -33.25
N ASP A 658 15.85 51.70 -32.96
CA ASP A 658 15.31 50.40 -33.39
C ASP A 658 14.39 49.82 -32.31
N LEU A 659 13.22 49.30 -32.71
CA LEU A 659 12.24 48.69 -31.80
C LEU A 659 12.60 47.24 -31.39
N ASP A 660 13.68 46.68 -31.94
CA ASP A 660 14.14 45.32 -31.64
C ASP A 660 15.10 45.32 -30.44
N ILE A 661 14.54 45.09 -29.26
CA ILE A 661 15.31 44.82 -28.03
C ILE A 661 15.82 43.37 -28.08
N MET A 662 17.13 43.17 -27.98
CA MET A 662 17.74 41.85 -28.00
C MET A 662 18.13 41.38 -26.60
N HIS A 663 17.59 40.23 -26.19
CA HIS A 663 17.88 39.59 -24.91
C HIS A 663 18.94 38.49 -25.06
N LYS A 664 19.79 38.36 -24.02
CA LYS A 664 20.72 37.25 -23.86
C LYS A 664 20.36 36.47 -22.61
N SER A 665 20.24 35.16 -22.74
CA SER A 665 20.09 34.26 -21.60
C SER A 665 21.42 34.11 -20.85
N VAL A 666 21.37 34.23 -19.52
CA VAL A 666 22.52 34.19 -18.61
C VAL A 666 22.30 33.18 -17.48
N THR A 667 23.37 32.78 -16.79
CA THR A 667 23.23 31.92 -15.59
C THR A 667 22.71 32.72 -14.40
N LEU A 668 22.25 32.03 -13.36
CA LEU A 668 21.84 32.67 -12.11
C LEU A 668 22.98 33.51 -11.50
N GLU A 669 24.23 33.01 -11.50
CA GLU A 669 25.38 33.74 -10.99
C GLU A 669 25.65 35.01 -11.82
N GLU A 670 25.63 34.89 -13.16
CA GLU A 670 25.78 36.03 -14.07
C GLU A 670 24.66 37.06 -13.89
N PHE A 671 23.42 36.60 -13.64
CA PHE A 671 22.28 37.47 -13.40
C PHE A 671 22.40 38.24 -12.08
N VAL A 672 22.86 37.59 -11.01
CA VAL A 672 23.09 38.29 -9.73
C VAL A 672 24.25 39.28 -9.83
N GLU A 673 25.33 38.92 -10.52
CA GLU A 673 26.41 39.89 -10.81
C GLU A 673 25.90 41.08 -11.62
N TYR A 674 24.97 40.86 -12.56
CA TYR A 674 24.32 41.93 -13.33
C TYR A 674 23.49 42.86 -12.44
N LEU A 675 22.67 42.29 -11.53
CA LEU A 675 21.89 43.08 -10.57
C LEU A 675 22.79 43.91 -9.64
N GLU A 676 23.93 43.37 -9.19
CA GLU A 676 24.91 44.12 -8.39
C GLU A 676 25.56 45.27 -9.18
N GLN A 677 25.79 45.10 -10.48
CA GLN A 677 26.34 46.14 -11.36
C GLN A 677 25.35 47.29 -11.63
N LEU A 678 24.05 47.01 -11.65
CA LEU A 678 23.01 48.04 -11.81
C LEU A 678 23.04 49.05 -10.63
N GLY A 679 23.39 48.59 -9.42
CA GLY A 679 23.53 49.44 -8.24
C GLY A 679 22.22 50.16 -7.89
N ASP A 680 22.26 51.51 -7.87
CA ASP A 680 21.06 52.36 -7.65
C ASP A 680 20.21 52.55 -8.93
N SER A 681 20.64 52.03 -10.08
CA SER A 681 19.90 52.11 -11.34
C SER A 681 18.79 51.07 -11.35
N THR A 682 17.53 51.48 -11.53
CA THR A 682 16.40 50.57 -11.53
C THR A 682 16.08 50.08 -12.95
N SER A 683 16.45 48.83 -13.25
CA SER A 683 15.92 48.13 -14.42
C SER A 683 14.56 47.52 -14.11
N LEU A 684 13.67 47.56 -15.10
CA LEU A 684 12.36 46.93 -14.99
C LEU A 684 12.45 45.48 -15.46
N PHE A 685 11.77 44.57 -14.78
CA PHE A 685 11.76 43.16 -15.11
C PHE A 685 10.34 42.67 -15.30
N ARG A 686 10.12 41.87 -16.34
CA ARG A 686 8.95 41.02 -16.49
C ARG A 686 9.25 39.69 -15.80
N LEU A 687 8.33 39.27 -14.95
CA LEU A 687 8.38 38.03 -14.20
C LEU A 687 7.28 37.09 -14.70
N VAL A 688 7.62 35.82 -14.93
CA VAL A 688 6.64 34.76 -15.15
C VAL A 688 6.77 33.75 -14.02
N THR A 689 5.67 33.46 -13.34
CA THR A 689 5.63 32.46 -12.26
C THR A 689 4.62 31.36 -12.56
N LYS A 690 4.94 30.14 -12.13
CA LYS A 690 4.08 28.95 -12.22
C LYS A 690 4.48 27.96 -11.13
N ASP A 691 3.52 27.26 -10.54
CA ASP A 691 3.72 26.26 -9.48
C ASP A 691 4.40 26.84 -8.22
N GLY A 692 4.19 28.13 -7.93
CA GLY A 692 4.83 28.84 -6.82
C GLY A 692 6.31 29.19 -7.03
N TYR A 693 6.85 28.98 -8.23
CA TYR A 693 8.23 29.33 -8.58
C TYR A 693 8.30 30.28 -9.77
N VAL A 694 9.36 31.09 -9.78
CA VAL A 694 9.71 31.91 -10.94
C VAL A 694 10.20 31.01 -12.08
N GLN A 695 9.54 31.11 -13.24
CA GLN A 695 9.90 30.39 -14.46
C GLN A 695 10.86 31.22 -15.31
N SER A 696 10.61 32.52 -15.45
CA SER A 696 11.52 33.40 -16.16
C SER A 696 11.54 34.83 -15.61
N ILE A 697 12.71 35.47 -15.73
CA ILE A 697 12.96 36.87 -15.44
C ILE A 697 13.52 37.51 -16.70
N THR A 698 12.82 38.50 -17.25
CA THR A 698 13.22 39.16 -18.50
C THR A 698 13.26 40.66 -18.32
N GLU A 699 14.44 41.25 -18.44
CA GLU A 699 14.63 42.70 -18.39
C GLU A 699 13.83 43.42 -19.49
N GLN A 700 13.18 44.52 -19.13
CA GLN A 700 12.36 45.35 -20.00
C GLN A 700 13.03 46.72 -20.15
N TYR A 701 13.12 47.19 -21.40
CA TYR A 701 13.56 48.55 -21.68
C TYR A 701 12.36 49.50 -21.56
N VAL A 702 12.57 50.60 -20.85
CA VAL A 702 11.61 51.70 -20.77
C VAL A 702 12.23 52.92 -21.48
N PRO A 703 11.58 53.45 -22.55
CA PRO A 703 12.09 54.59 -23.34
C PRO A 703 12.22 55.93 -22.59
#